data_AF-A0A972TDP4-F1
#
_entry.id   AF-A0A972TDP4-F1
#
_cell.length_a   1.000
_cell.length_b   1.000
_cell.length_c   1.000
_cell.angle_alpha   90.00
_cell.angle_beta   90.00
_cell.angle_gamma   90.00
#
_symmetry.space_group_name_H-M   'P 1'
#
loop_
_entity.id
_entity.type
_entity.pdbx_description
1 polymer ?
#
loop_
_entity_poly.entity_id
_entity_poly.type
_entity_poly.pdbx_seq_one_letter_code
_entity_poly.pdbx_strand_id
1 'polypeptide(L)'
;MLSKKRILRVVSIGVVCLFVVNSFVWANPPQVDPTRTSLGPESRLRPFFEKHGLDFRNISTVIYAARRLRDLIINERAEDVAIRREINRLNKILPDGAIRIEERIKTGALQKDNGEDVRNYPYAVFCFKDPSGNEKVINALFFSDHSQLTDYELRQLRITDVEKHYLDCPGLEGVWFVNPAAEAPTNNPASEQTIFDDVFSYKYLPESHDFRWCVGGDPASFGSMAISVQDVANPQNDERWKNLRAVLNEHITGDSYRNILQALNHIAPNAVDAMYAVNDLLIRSGHVVEPVDEISFSLKIIRLSGFIKICVRDSGNGIPCGVLEGWKAGNFESHGKNEGPEYFGKNGRGTATALNRLAAIGASIKYSTFHNGESWVFDQDSNRHITLEKGDNNEIGTEIEITIATKEPTAGDPLNIALTGATGFLGYNVSQALMADRGIRARALVRTTTRASELSKEFPRLENTVGNLVALDSLRRLIRGNRVFINVAADNSTNIRIDNVAATAEIINTNAIGPALAMMVAEQENNNMRKIFISSFDIHKLPPAAEAWIVATAEKIGAFVKEYVATGDESTKSPNALSLEIATDLKRQEFSAFSYPVSKALMDRVLLQLAKELHVQNVIILRTMGLVGEEMRKSSNSGLLIKLIDAVLDREYRPVGRKITPYNGASASLISAGDVARVLLDLAKVKLDSQQLMKPIILELGGDRITWKDVVEIVARKTQELEVAERDFMRNVAFCDPPPGFVNVEQHADKLPLSNLLNKEVSIAPIRQVIEDIVEAEFLAQTKDVSRGSLEDACKESEQIHKKNIKPEYTPTIPEKSILCHIITDSILPEAQKGMLQQLEQDMRGEEYSEKVVHFSSTDPDKFIDELRILVARQKELYRDYTVKFDVACPNTELVEEVLESDLGVKLNVKALAFEPCKEPAQVEGVILALRALYTGSLDRLCEAFEILSGNKLDLEKLDITNIDAFMRRITFILPVAKALDYDSIKELNDIIRKNIEAAA
;
A
#
# COMPACT_ATOMS: atom_id res chain seq x y z
N MET A 1 62.26 -22.43 16.50
CA MET A 1 60.92 -22.82 17.02
C MET A 1 60.14 -21.56 17.38
N LEU A 2 59.04 -21.26 16.68
CA LEU A 2 58.17 -20.13 17.03
C LEU A 2 57.31 -20.50 18.25
N SER A 3 57.16 -19.58 19.21
CA SER A 3 56.40 -19.86 20.43
C SER A 3 54.92 -20.12 20.11
N LYS A 4 54.26 -21.01 20.86
CA LYS A 4 52.83 -21.36 20.70
C LYS A 4 51.92 -20.12 20.61
N LYS A 5 52.27 -19.01 21.30
CA LYS A 5 51.55 -17.72 21.23
C LYS A 5 51.66 -17.03 19.86
N ARG A 6 52.79 -17.14 19.16
CA ARG A 6 52.95 -16.59 17.80
C ARG A 6 52.21 -17.43 16.77
N ILE A 7 52.21 -18.76 16.91
CA ILE A 7 51.45 -19.66 16.04
C ILE A 7 49.95 -19.38 16.18
N LEU A 8 49.43 -19.23 17.41
CA LEU A 8 48.02 -18.91 17.63
C LEU A 8 47.62 -17.57 17.01
N ARG A 9 48.47 -16.52 17.12
CA ARG A 9 48.21 -15.22 16.48
C ARG A 9 48.20 -15.28 14.96
N VAL A 10 49.13 -16.02 14.36
CA VAL A 10 49.20 -16.16 12.89
C VAL A 10 47.99 -16.94 12.37
N VAL A 11 47.54 -17.98 13.09
CA VAL A 11 46.33 -18.73 12.76
C VAL A 11 45.07 -17.87 12.92
N SER A 12 44.95 -17.09 13.99
CA SER A 12 43.80 -16.19 14.18
C SER A 12 43.73 -15.11 13.10
N ILE A 13 44.87 -14.53 12.69
CA ILE A 13 44.93 -13.56 11.59
C ILE A 13 44.57 -14.23 10.27
N GLY A 14 45.05 -15.45 10.01
CA GLY A 14 44.69 -16.22 8.83
C GLY A 14 43.19 -16.52 8.73
N VAL A 15 42.55 -16.90 9.84
CA VAL A 15 41.09 -17.19 9.90
C VAL A 15 40.26 -15.91 9.70
N VAL A 16 40.68 -14.79 10.28
CA VAL A 16 39.99 -13.50 10.09
C VAL A 16 40.15 -12.99 8.65
N CYS A 17 41.34 -13.12 8.05
CA CYS A 17 41.55 -12.77 6.64
C CYS A 17 40.74 -13.69 5.70
N LEU A 18 40.59 -14.98 6.02
CA LEU A 18 39.74 -15.89 5.24
C LEU A 18 38.26 -15.49 5.32
N PHE A 19 37.77 -15.08 6.50
CA PHE A 19 36.40 -14.59 6.66
C PHE A 19 36.16 -13.29 5.89
N VAL A 20 37.11 -12.35 5.92
CA VAL A 20 37.00 -11.07 5.18
C VAL A 20 37.04 -11.28 3.67
N VAL A 21 37.90 -12.18 3.16
CA VAL A 21 37.96 -12.50 1.72
C VAL A 21 36.70 -13.25 1.27
N ASN A 22 36.17 -14.17 2.08
CA ASN A 22 34.94 -14.89 1.74
C ASN A 22 33.71 -13.96 1.74
N SER A 23 33.66 -12.96 2.63
CA SER A 23 32.62 -11.91 2.60
C SER A 23 32.71 -10.99 1.38
N PHE A 24 33.92 -10.71 0.87
CA PHE A 24 34.10 -9.89 -0.34
C PHE A 24 33.76 -10.64 -1.63
N VAL A 25 34.04 -11.95 -1.70
CA VAL A 25 33.74 -12.78 -2.88
C VAL A 25 32.24 -13.04 -3.05
N TRP A 26 31.44 -12.95 -1.97
CA TRP A 26 29.98 -13.14 -2.01
C TRP A 26 29.17 -11.82 -2.02
N ALA A 27 29.81 -10.67 -1.86
CA ALA A 27 29.13 -9.36 -1.83
C ALA A 27 28.86 -8.74 -3.21
N ASN A 28 29.38 -9.34 -4.29
CA ASN A 28 29.12 -8.89 -5.66
C ASN A 28 28.37 -9.98 -6.45
N PRO A 29 27.03 -10.05 -6.38
CA PRO A 29 26.28 -10.82 -7.37
C PRO A 29 26.49 -10.21 -8.76
N PRO A 30 26.43 -11.01 -9.83
CA PRO A 30 26.57 -10.52 -11.20
C PRO A 30 25.51 -9.43 -11.47
N GLN A 31 25.96 -8.31 -12.05
CA GLN A 31 25.08 -7.21 -12.42
C GLN A 31 24.01 -7.72 -13.40
N VAL A 32 22.76 -7.61 -12.96
CA VAL A 32 21.58 -7.91 -13.77
C VAL A 32 21.22 -6.63 -14.55
N ASP A 33 21.06 -6.77 -15.86
CA ASP A 33 20.62 -5.73 -16.79
C ASP A 33 19.33 -5.03 -16.30
N PRO A 34 19.31 -3.69 -16.11
CA PRO A 34 18.21 -2.96 -15.48
C PRO A 34 17.03 -2.63 -16.41
N THR A 35 17.05 -3.02 -17.70
CA THR A 35 15.97 -2.73 -18.67
C THR A 35 14.66 -3.51 -18.43
N ARG A 36 14.49 -4.18 -17.28
CA ARG A 36 13.41 -5.16 -17.02
C ARG A 36 12.39 -4.64 -16.00
N THR A 37 11.11 -4.59 -16.38
CA THR A 37 9.97 -4.26 -15.50
C THR A 37 9.93 -5.13 -14.24
N SER A 38 9.59 -4.54 -13.09
CA SER A 38 9.67 -5.15 -11.73
C SER A 38 8.69 -6.29 -11.44
N LEU A 39 7.82 -6.65 -12.39
CA LEU A 39 6.90 -7.77 -12.24
C LEU A 39 7.61 -9.09 -12.59
N GLY A 40 7.57 -10.04 -11.65
CA GLY A 40 8.06 -11.40 -11.88
C GLY A 40 7.32 -12.12 -13.02
N PRO A 41 7.94 -13.11 -13.69
CA PRO A 41 7.34 -13.88 -14.78
C PRO A 41 5.94 -14.42 -14.46
N GLU A 42 5.69 -14.78 -13.20
CA GLU A 42 4.41 -15.28 -12.70
C GLU A 42 3.30 -14.23 -12.82
N SER A 43 3.61 -12.97 -12.54
CA SER A 43 2.65 -11.87 -12.64
C SER A 43 2.37 -11.48 -14.09
N ARG A 44 3.40 -11.57 -14.96
CA ARG A 44 3.26 -11.26 -16.40
C ARG A 44 2.42 -12.32 -17.13
N LEU A 45 2.63 -13.60 -16.82
CA LEU A 45 1.92 -14.71 -17.46
C LEU A 45 0.59 -15.06 -16.80
N ARG A 46 0.21 -14.38 -15.71
CA ARG A 46 -1.03 -14.64 -14.99
C ARG A 46 -2.29 -14.50 -15.88
N PRO A 47 -2.50 -13.40 -16.63
CA PRO A 47 -3.67 -13.28 -17.49
C PRO A 47 -3.74 -14.39 -18.55
N PHE A 48 -2.58 -14.80 -19.07
CA PHE A 48 -2.47 -15.91 -20.01
C PHE A 48 -2.94 -17.23 -19.36
N PHE A 49 -2.42 -17.57 -18.19
CA PHE A 49 -2.79 -18.83 -17.52
C PHE A 49 -4.24 -18.83 -17.03
N GLU A 50 -4.76 -17.71 -16.52
CA GLU A 50 -6.17 -17.55 -16.13
C GLU A 50 -7.11 -17.71 -17.34
N LYS A 51 -6.79 -17.09 -18.49
CA LYS A 51 -7.50 -17.27 -19.78
C LYS A 51 -7.56 -18.75 -20.21
N HIS A 52 -6.56 -19.54 -19.82
CA HIS A 52 -6.46 -20.96 -20.14
C HIS A 52 -6.90 -21.91 -19.01
N GLY A 53 -7.53 -21.38 -17.95
CA GLY A 53 -8.19 -22.18 -16.89
C GLY A 53 -7.25 -22.71 -15.81
N LEU A 54 -6.09 -22.07 -15.59
CA LEU A 54 -5.16 -22.42 -14.51
C LEU A 54 -5.37 -21.57 -13.25
N ASP A 55 -5.45 -22.24 -12.11
CA ASP A 55 -5.32 -21.63 -10.77
C ASP A 55 -3.88 -21.12 -10.55
N PHE A 56 -3.78 -19.94 -9.93
CA PHE A 56 -2.57 -19.29 -9.45
C PHE A 56 -1.59 -20.21 -8.70
N ARG A 57 -2.06 -21.17 -7.88
CA ARG A 57 -1.18 -22.10 -7.15
C ARG A 57 -0.30 -22.95 -8.07
N ASN A 58 -0.76 -23.22 -9.29
CA ASN A 58 -0.04 -24.03 -10.26
C ASN A 58 0.89 -23.21 -11.16
N ILE A 59 0.71 -21.89 -11.27
CA ILE A 59 1.44 -21.02 -12.21
C ILE A 59 2.94 -20.95 -11.90
N SER A 60 3.32 -20.61 -10.67
CA SER A 60 4.73 -20.50 -10.25
C SER A 60 5.48 -21.82 -10.44
N THR A 61 4.77 -22.92 -10.18
CA THR A 61 5.25 -24.29 -10.31
C THR A 61 5.49 -24.69 -11.77
N VAL A 62 4.55 -24.39 -12.68
CA VAL A 62 4.72 -24.57 -14.13
C VAL A 62 5.89 -23.73 -14.64
N ILE A 63 5.98 -22.46 -14.23
CA ILE A 63 7.05 -21.55 -14.66
C ILE A 63 8.43 -22.06 -14.22
N TYR A 64 8.57 -22.47 -12.96
CA TYR A 64 9.84 -23.01 -12.46
C TYR A 64 10.27 -24.26 -13.24
N ALA A 65 9.35 -25.20 -13.47
CA ALA A 65 9.63 -26.41 -14.22
C ALA A 65 9.94 -26.12 -15.70
N ALA A 66 9.18 -25.24 -16.35
CA ALA A 66 9.40 -24.83 -17.73
C ALA A 66 10.77 -24.14 -17.90
N ARG A 67 11.17 -23.27 -16.97
CA ARG A 67 12.49 -22.63 -16.96
C ARG A 67 13.64 -23.65 -16.88
N ARG A 68 13.54 -24.63 -15.99
CA ARG A 68 14.55 -25.70 -15.85
C ARG A 68 14.66 -26.56 -17.12
N LEU A 69 13.52 -26.90 -17.73
CA LEU A 69 13.51 -27.64 -18.99
C LEU A 69 14.04 -26.80 -20.16
N ARG A 70 13.72 -25.50 -20.21
CA ARG A 70 14.24 -24.56 -21.20
C ARG A 70 15.76 -24.50 -21.15
N ASP A 71 16.37 -24.39 -19.98
CA ASP A 71 17.84 -24.36 -19.86
C ASP A 71 18.47 -25.63 -20.45
N LEU A 72 17.87 -26.81 -20.22
CA LEU A 72 18.35 -28.06 -20.79
C LEU A 72 18.11 -28.17 -22.30
N ILE A 73 16.92 -27.81 -22.77
CA ILE A 73 16.48 -28.01 -24.16
C ILE A 73 17.10 -26.97 -25.09
N ILE A 74 17.06 -25.70 -24.71
CA ILE A 74 17.49 -24.57 -25.56
C ILE A 74 18.96 -24.26 -25.34
N ASN A 75 19.39 -24.05 -24.08
CA ASN A 75 20.73 -23.53 -23.80
C ASN A 75 21.79 -24.63 -23.83
N GLU A 76 21.54 -25.75 -23.14
CA GLU A 76 22.50 -26.85 -23.03
C GLU A 76 22.41 -27.86 -24.18
N ARG A 77 21.31 -27.85 -24.94
CA ARG A 77 20.99 -28.85 -26.00
C ARG A 77 21.22 -30.27 -25.49
N ALA A 78 20.76 -30.52 -24.27
CA ALA A 78 21.05 -31.74 -23.53
C ALA A 78 20.46 -32.96 -24.23
N GLU A 79 21.13 -34.11 -24.10
CA GLU A 79 20.61 -35.38 -24.60
C GLU A 79 19.31 -35.78 -23.88
N ASP A 80 18.44 -36.54 -24.55
CA ASP A 80 17.14 -37.00 -24.02
C ASP A 80 17.26 -37.69 -22.64
N VAL A 81 18.37 -38.39 -22.37
CA VAL A 81 18.63 -39.01 -21.05
C VAL A 81 18.73 -37.98 -19.93
N ALA A 82 19.39 -36.84 -20.17
CA ALA A 82 19.53 -35.77 -19.19
C ALA A 82 18.19 -35.05 -18.97
N ILE A 83 17.44 -34.80 -20.06
CA ILE A 83 16.11 -34.19 -19.98
C ILE A 83 15.16 -35.09 -19.18
N ARG A 84 15.11 -36.39 -19.47
CA ARG A 84 14.30 -37.37 -18.71
C ARG A 84 14.68 -37.43 -17.24
N ARG A 85 15.98 -37.34 -16.93
CA ARG A 85 16.45 -37.30 -15.54
C ARG A 85 15.94 -36.07 -14.81
N GLU A 86 15.95 -34.90 -15.46
CA GLU A 86 15.41 -33.68 -14.88
C GLU A 86 13.90 -33.72 -14.75
N ILE A 87 13.15 -34.22 -15.75
CA ILE A 87 11.70 -34.43 -15.65
C ILE A 87 11.36 -35.32 -14.45
N ASN A 88 12.09 -36.43 -14.28
CA ASN A 88 11.92 -37.33 -13.12
C ASN A 88 12.28 -36.66 -11.79
N ARG A 89 13.25 -35.74 -11.78
CA ARG A 89 13.58 -34.94 -10.60
C ARG A 89 12.47 -33.94 -10.29
N LEU A 90 11.99 -33.21 -11.30
CA LEU A 90 10.90 -32.24 -11.20
C LEU A 90 9.63 -32.94 -10.68
N ASN A 91 9.20 -34.05 -11.28
CA ASN A 91 8.03 -34.80 -10.83
C ASN A 91 8.13 -35.33 -9.38
N LYS A 92 9.33 -35.46 -8.80
CA LYS A 92 9.51 -35.85 -7.38
C LYS A 92 9.40 -34.69 -6.40
N ILE A 93 9.74 -33.47 -6.83
CA ILE A 93 9.71 -32.27 -5.98
C ILE A 93 8.38 -31.51 -6.06
N LEU A 94 7.59 -31.79 -7.09
CA LEU A 94 6.26 -31.22 -7.27
C LEU A 94 5.25 -31.93 -6.35
N PRO A 95 4.50 -31.21 -5.48
CA PRO A 95 3.67 -31.81 -4.44
C PRO A 95 2.49 -32.65 -4.99
N ASP A 96 2.29 -33.83 -4.43
CA ASP A 96 1.10 -34.71 -4.49
C ASP A 96 0.36 -34.83 -5.83
N GLY A 97 1.08 -34.77 -6.95
CA GLY A 97 0.49 -34.94 -8.29
C GLY A 97 -0.38 -33.78 -8.74
N ALA A 98 -0.24 -32.60 -8.13
CA ALA A 98 -0.88 -31.37 -8.60
C ALA A 98 -0.44 -31.02 -10.03
N ILE A 99 0.83 -31.25 -10.34
CA ILE A 99 1.40 -31.12 -11.69
C ILE A 99 2.32 -32.32 -11.96
N ARG A 100 2.11 -32.98 -13.08
CA ARG A 100 2.90 -34.09 -13.61
C ARG A 100 3.36 -33.72 -15.01
N ILE A 101 4.67 -33.76 -15.24
CA ILE A 101 5.27 -33.60 -16.56
C ILE A 101 5.39 -34.98 -17.20
N GLU A 102 4.91 -35.16 -18.43
CA GLU A 102 5.10 -36.42 -19.16
C GLU A 102 6.60 -36.73 -19.33
N GLU A 103 6.98 -38.01 -19.22
CA GLU A 103 8.39 -38.43 -19.18
C GLU A 103 9.20 -38.08 -20.43
N ARG A 104 8.54 -37.86 -21.58
CA ARG A 104 9.22 -37.62 -22.86
C ARG A 104 8.86 -36.25 -23.41
N ILE A 105 9.89 -35.52 -23.85
CA ILE A 105 9.72 -34.37 -24.73
C ILE A 105 9.20 -34.87 -26.07
N LYS A 106 8.18 -34.21 -26.59
CA LYS A 106 7.59 -34.47 -27.91
C LYS A 106 8.08 -33.44 -28.91
N THR A 107 7.89 -33.71 -30.19
CA THR A 107 8.24 -32.78 -31.27
C THR A 107 6.97 -32.35 -31.99
N GLY A 108 6.74 -31.04 -32.05
CA GLY A 108 5.73 -30.41 -32.87
C GLY A 108 6.33 -29.85 -34.16
N ALA A 109 5.47 -29.45 -35.08
CA ALA A 109 5.82 -28.94 -36.40
C ALA A 109 4.99 -27.69 -36.72
N LEU A 110 5.64 -26.60 -37.14
CA LEU A 110 4.98 -25.43 -37.74
C LEU A 110 5.24 -25.43 -39.23
N GLN A 111 4.21 -25.17 -40.04
CA GLN A 111 4.40 -24.93 -41.47
C GLN A 111 4.97 -23.53 -41.67
N LYS A 112 5.88 -23.33 -42.61
CA LYS A 112 6.26 -21.99 -43.03
C LYS A 112 5.29 -21.45 -44.09
N ASP A 113 5.36 -20.15 -44.36
CA ASP A 113 4.56 -19.44 -45.36
C ASP A 113 4.59 -20.06 -46.76
N ASN A 114 5.67 -20.79 -47.11
CA ASN A 114 5.84 -21.46 -48.40
C ASN A 114 5.12 -22.82 -48.49
N GLY A 115 4.53 -23.32 -47.40
CA GLY A 115 3.80 -24.61 -47.35
C GLY A 115 4.67 -25.87 -47.49
N GLU A 116 5.94 -25.76 -47.88
CA GLU A 116 6.84 -26.89 -48.11
C GLU A 116 7.85 -27.11 -46.96
N ASP A 117 8.24 -26.04 -46.25
CA ASP A 117 9.16 -26.14 -45.12
C ASP A 117 8.43 -26.28 -43.78
N VAL A 118 8.96 -27.15 -42.93
CA VAL A 118 8.45 -27.38 -41.57
C VAL A 118 9.52 -26.99 -40.55
N ARG A 119 9.17 -26.11 -39.60
CA ARG A 119 9.98 -25.83 -38.41
C ARG A 119 9.55 -26.77 -37.28
N ASN A 120 10.43 -27.71 -36.94
CA ASN A 120 10.21 -28.59 -35.80
C ASN A 120 10.55 -27.89 -34.48
N TYR A 121 9.77 -28.11 -33.44
CA TYR A 121 10.01 -27.58 -32.11
C TYR A 121 9.77 -28.64 -31.02
N PRO A 122 10.63 -28.74 -30.01
CA PRO A 122 10.36 -29.58 -28.83
C PRO A 122 9.25 -28.99 -27.97
N TYR A 123 8.45 -29.85 -27.33
CA TYR A 123 7.50 -29.44 -26.30
C TYR A 123 7.36 -30.47 -25.18
N ALA A 124 7.12 -29.98 -23.97
CA ALA A 124 6.82 -30.78 -22.77
C ALA A 124 5.32 -30.71 -22.47
N VAL A 125 4.75 -31.81 -21.98
CA VAL A 125 3.33 -31.89 -21.62
C VAL A 125 3.19 -31.84 -20.11
N PHE A 126 2.50 -30.82 -19.62
CA PHE A 126 2.19 -30.60 -18.21
C PHE A 126 0.74 -31.01 -17.96
N CYS A 127 0.55 -32.09 -17.21
CA CYS A 127 -0.75 -32.56 -16.74
C CYS A 127 -0.98 -32.01 -15.33
N PHE A 128 -2.14 -31.40 -15.06
CA PHE A 128 -2.49 -30.93 -13.73
C PHE A 128 -3.97 -31.18 -13.46
N LYS A 129 -4.37 -31.18 -12.19
CA LYS A 129 -5.79 -31.26 -11.83
C LYS A 129 -6.34 -29.87 -11.56
N ASP A 130 -7.49 -29.55 -12.15
CA ASP A 130 -8.23 -28.33 -11.80
C ASP A 130 -8.85 -28.45 -10.39
N PRO A 131 -9.40 -27.36 -9.80
CA PRO A 131 -10.04 -27.42 -8.48
C PRO A 131 -11.20 -28.42 -8.37
N SER A 132 -11.80 -28.80 -9.50
CA SER A 132 -12.85 -29.81 -9.61
C SER A 132 -12.30 -31.24 -9.74
N GLY A 133 -10.98 -31.41 -9.76
CA GLY A 133 -10.29 -32.69 -9.86
C GLY A 133 -10.11 -33.22 -11.29
N ASN A 134 -10.51 -32.47 -12.33
CA ASN A 134 -10.37 -32.91 -13.71
C ASN A 134 -8.92 -32.73 -14.19
N GLU A 135 -8.40 -33.71 -14.92
CA GLU A 135 -7.09 -33.60 -15.55
C GLU A 135 -7.15 -32.61 -16.72
N LYS A 136 -6.26 -31.62 -16.68
CA LYS A 136 -6.02 -30.61 -17.70
C LYS A 136 -4.60 -30.75 -18.20
N VAL A 137 -4.38 -30.33 -19.44
CA VAL A 137 -3.08 -30.46 -20.12
C VAL A 137 -2.66 -29.11 -20.68
N ILE A 138 -1.39 -28.77 -20.51
CA ILE A 138 -0.74 -27.64 -21.18
C ILE A 138 0.55 -28.13 -21.81
N ASN A 139 0.78 -27.72 -23.04
CA ASN A 139 2.04 -27.94 -23.73
C ASN A 139 2.92 -26.71 -23.53
N ALA A 140 4.14 -26.88 -23.04
CA ALA A 140 5.17 -25.85 -23.07
C ALA A 140 6.09 -26.13 -24.26
N LEU A 141 6.09 -25.25 -25.24
CA LEU A 141 6.84 -25.30 -26.48
C LEU A 141 8.15 -24.53 -26.29
N PHE A 142 9.25 -25.06 -26.83
CA PHE A 142 10.59 -24.48 -26.66
C PHE A 142 11.18 -24.13 -28.03
N PHE A 143 11.51 -22.86 -28.24
CA PHE A 143 12.04 -22.30 -29.48
C PHE A 143 13.44 -21.72 -29.26
N SER A 144 14.47 -22.29 -29.89
CA SER A 144 15.84 -21.80 -29.75
C SER A 144 16.06 -20.42 -30.36
N ASP A 145 15.31 -20.10 -31.41
CA ASP A 145 15.41 -18.85 -32.17
C ASP A 145 14.02 -18.20 -32.28
N HIS A 146 13.38 -17.95 -31.15
CA HIS A 146 12.00 -17.44 -31.10
C HIS A 146 11.84 -16.07 -31.78
N SER A 147 12.91 -15.28 -31.91
CA SER A 147 12.94 -14.03 -32.66
C SER A 147 12.77 -14.21 -34.17
N GLN A 148 12.97 -15.43 -34.69
CA GLN A 148 12.81 -15.77 -36.11
C GLN A 148 11.45 -16.40 -36.43
N LEU A 149 10.49 -16.40 -35.51
CA LEU A 149 9.12 -16.84 -35.79
C LEU A 149 8.48 -15.86 -36.78
N THR A 150 8.01 -16.36 -37.93
CA THR A 150 7.28 -15.54 -38.91
C THR A 150 5.87 -15.23 -38.41
N ASP A 151 5.23 -14.20 -38.95
CA ASP A 151 3.85 -13.86 -38.58
C ASP A 151 2.88 -15.01 -38.84
N TYR A 152 3.16 -15.87 -39.83
CA TYR A 152 2.39 -17.08 -40.09
C TYR A 152 2.61 -18.18 -39.06
N GLU A 153 3.83 -18.35 -38.58
CA GLU A 153 4.13 -19.27 -37.47
C GLU A 153 3.50 -18.75 -36.16
N LEU A 154 3.56 -17.45 -35.89
CA LEU A 154 2.89 -16.81 -34.74
C LEU A 154 1.37 -17.01 -34.82
N ARG A 155 0.76 -16.87 -36.00
CA ARG A 155 -0.67 -17.17 -36.23
C ARG A 155 -1.01 -18.63 -35.98
N GLN A 156 -0.18 -19.59 -36.43
CA GLN A 156 -0.38 -21.01 -36.14
C GLN A 156 -0.32 -21.31 -34.63
N LEU A 157 0.54 -20.60 -33.90
CA LEU A 157 0.68 -20.69 -32.45
C LEU A 157 -0.38 -19.90 -31.67
N ARG A 158 -1.24 -19.14 -32.37
CA ARG A 158 -2.25 -18.22 -31.82
C ARG A 158 -1.62 -17.15 -30.90
N ILE A 159 -0.41 -16.70 -31.24
CA ILE A 159 0.27 -15.60 -30.56
C ILE A 159 -0.13 -14.31 -31.25
N THR A 160 -0.79 -13.40 -30.54
CA THR A 160 -1.03 -12.04 -31.04
C THR A 160 0.26 -11.21 -31.01
N ASP A 161 0.32 -10.12 -31.80
CA ASP A 161 1.47 -9.20 -31.77
C ASP A 161 1.72 -8.65 -30.36
N VAL A 162 0.64 -8.44 -29.60
CA VAL A 162 0.70 -8.03 -28.19
C VAL A 162 1.25 -9.15 -27.32
N GLU A 163 0.94 -10.42 -27.54
CA GLU A 163 1.46 -11.54 -26.73
C GLU A 163 2.90 -11.94 -27.08
N LYS A 164 3.42 -11.50 -28.24
CA LYS A 164 4.78 -11.83 -28.72
C LYS A 164 5.87 -11.53 -27.68
N HIS A 165 5.73 -10.45 -26.92
CA HIS A 165 6.72 -10.07 -25.89
C HIS A 165 6.82 -11.09 -24.73
N TYR A 166 5.85 -11.99 -24.55
CA TYR A 166 5.95 -13.06 -23.56
C TYR A 166 7.01 -14.10 -23.90
N LEU A 167 7.36 -14.25 -25.19
CA LEU A 167 8.50 -15.07 -25.62
C LEU A 167 9.84 -14.48 -25.17
N ASP A 168 9.88 -13.20 -24.80
CA ASP A 168 11.06 -12.51 -24.28
C ASP A 168 11.05 -12.41 -22.74
N CYS A 169 10.14 -13.15 -22.08
CA CYS A 169 10.02 -13.10 -20.62
C CYS A 169 11.29 -13.64 -19.93
N PRO A 170 11.92 -12.88 -19.02
CA PRO A 170 13.14 -13.29 -18.35
C PRO A 170 13.09 -14.67 -17.68
N GLY A 171 13.99 -15.56 -18.07
CA GLY A 171 14.05 -16.95 -17.58
C GLY A 171 13.07 -17.91 -18.25
N LEU A 172 12.23 -17.42 -19.17
CA LEU A 172 11.34 -18.21 -20.03
C LEU A 172 11.53 -17.83 -21.50
N GLU A 173 12.68 -17.23 -21.85
CA GLU A 173 12.89 -16.75 -23.21
C GLU A 173 12.82 -17.94 -24.19
N GLY A 174 11.98 -17.81 -25.21
CA GLY A 174 11.68 -18.86 -26.19
C GLY A 174 10.71 -19.94 -25.70
N VAL A 175 10.02 -19.76 -24.57
CA VAL A 175 8.99 -20.69 -24.08
C VAL A 175 7.59 -20.15 -24.38
N TRP A 176 6.75 -20.96 -25.04
CA TRP A 176 5.34 -20.64 -25.26
C TRP A 176 4.45 -21.72 -24.65
N PHE A 177 3.29 -21.34 -24.11
CA PHE A 177 2.35 -22.30 -23.54
C PHE A 177 1.11 -22.42 -24.43
N VAL A 178 0.59 -23.63 -24.61
CA VAL A 178 -0.62 -23.88 -25.40
C VAL A 178 -1.52 -24.88 -24.67
N ASN A 179 -2.81 -24.56 -24.57
CA ASN A 179 -3.82 -25.51 -24.10
C ASN A 179 -4.41 -26.27 -25.32
N PRO A 180 -4.10 -27.57 -25.52
CA PRO A 180 -4.58 -28.32 -26.68
C PRO A 180 -6.09 -28.58 -26.66
N ALA A 181 -6.76 -28.45 -25.51
CA ALA A 181 -8.20 -28.67 -25.36
C ALA A 181 -9.05 -27.41 -25.59
N ALA A 182 -8.43 -26.23 -25.73
CA ALA A 182 -9.14 -25.02 -26.09
C ALA A 182 -9.56 -25.11 -27.57
N GLU A 183 -10.84 -25.44 -27.81
CA GLU A 183 -11.44 -25.51 -29.15
C GLU A 183 -11.07 -24.26 -29.96
N ALA A 184 -10.80 -24.44 -31.26
CA ALA A 184 -10.57 -23.30 -32.14
C ALA A 184 -11.81 -22.38 -32.06
N PRO A 185 -11.65 -21.08 -31.78
CA PRO A 185 -12.77 -20.17 -31.91
C PRO A 185 -13.30 -20.32 -33.34
N THR A 186 -14.59 -20.65 -33.44
CA THR A 186 -15.27 -20.61 -34.74
C THR A 186 -15.11 -19.19 -35.27
N ASN A 187 -14.57 -19.04 -36.47
CA ASN A 187 -14.25 -17.76 -37.11
C ASN A 187 -15.51 -16.89 -37.29
N ASN A 188 -16.01 -16.30 -36.20
CA ASN A 188 -17.14 -15.39 -36.21
C ASN A 188 -16.69 -14.04 -35.62
N PRO A 189 -16.25 -13.10 -36.48
CA PRO A 189 -15.71 -11.80 -36.07
C PRO A 189 -16.73 -10.90 -35.36
N ALA A 190 -17.99 -11.32 -35.23
CA ALA A 190 -19.03 -10.59 -34.51
C ALA A 190 -19.08 -10.89 -32.98
N SER A 191 -18.34 -11.89 -32.49
CA SER A 191 -18.41 -12.33 -31.08
C SER A 191 -17.32 -11.76 -30.16
N GLU A 192 -16.25 -11.17 -30.72
CA GLU A 192 -15.19 -10.55 -29.92
C GLU A 192 -15.60 -9.20 -29.31
N GLN A 193 -16.62 -8.53 -29.87
CA GLN A 193 -17.07 -7.23 -29.38
C GLN A 193 -18.05 -7.35 -28.19
N THR A 194 -18.78 -8.47 -28.08
CA THR A 194 -19.76 -8.68 -26.98
C THR A 194 -19.12 -9.21 -25.70
N ILE A 195 -17.95 -9.85 -25.78
CA ILE A 195 -17.22 -10.34 -24.60
C ILE A 195 -16.39 -9.22 -23.93
N PHE A 196 -16.03 -8.16 -24.68
CA PHE A 196 -15.30 -7.02 -24.12
C PHE A 196 -16.19 -6.03 -23.35
N ASP A 197 -17.47 -5.91 -23.71
CA ASP A 197 -18.40 -4.99 -23.04
C ASP A 197 -18.93 -5.53 -21.69
N ASP A 198 -18.95 -6.85 -21.47
CA ASP A 198 -19.39 -7.44 -20.19
C ASP A 198 -18.30 -7.43 -19.09
N VAL A 199 -17.03 -7.17 -19.44
CA VAL A 199 -15.91 -7.12 -18.49
C VAL A 199 -15.68 -5.71 -17.91
N PHE A 200 -16.31 -4.67 -18.48
CA PHE A 200 -16.20 -3.28 -18.01
C PHE A 200 -17.51 -2.65 -17.52
N SER A 201 -18.49 -3.46 -17.10
CA SER A 201 -19.56 -2.93 -16.25
C SER A 201 -19.01 -2.68 -14.84
N TYR A 202 -18.85 -1.41 -14.49
CA TYR A 202 -18.53 -0.94 -13.14
C TYR A 202 -19.54 -1.50 -12.12
N LYS A 203 -19.24 -2.66 -11.54
CA LYS A 203 -19.96 -3.16 -10.36
C LYS A 203 -19.54 -2.33 -9.16
N TYR A 204 -20.31 -1.27 -8.92
CA TYR A 204 -20.55 -0.78 -7.57
C TYR A 204 -20.96 -1.97 -6.69
N LEU A 205 -20.09 -2.38 -5.77
CA LEU A 205 -20.47 -3.24 -4.66
C LEU A 205 -20.03 -2.57 -3.36
N PRO A 206 -20.87 -1.69 -2.79
CA PRO A 206 -20.95 -1.61 -1.33
C PRO A 206 -21.34 -3.01 -0.82
N GLU A 207 -20.84 -3.42 0.34
CA GLU A 207 -21.24 -4.65 1.03
C GLU A 207 -22.77 -4.80 0.97
N SER A 208 -23.27 -5.68 0.08
CA SER A 208 -24.69 -5.92 -0.09
C SER A 208 -24.97 -7.36 0.31
N HIS A 209 -25.69 -7.53 1.41
CA HIS A 209 -26.22 -8.83 1.81
C HIS A 209 -27.62 -8.97 1.20
N ASP A 210 -27.86 -10.04 0.43
CA ASP A 210 -29.17 -10.41 -0.13
C ASP A 210 -29.72 -11.60 0.67
N PHE A 211 -30.90 -11.44 1.26
CA PHE A 211 -31.61 -12.51 1.95
C PHE A 211 -32.92 -12.81 1.22
N ARG A 212 -33.15 -14.08 0.87
CA ARG A 212 -34.39 -14.53 0.20
C ARG A 212 -35.24 -15.43 1.09
N TRP A 213 -36.54 -15.12 1.13
CA TRP A 213 -37.56 -15.94 1.79
C TRP A 213 -38.70 -16.23 0.81
N CYS A 214 -39.20 -17.47 0.82
CA CYS A 214 -40.33 -17.91 0.00
C CYS A 214 -41.44 -18.42 0.94
N VAL A 215 -42.67 -17.92 0.75
CA VAL A 215 -43.84 -18.27 1.58
C VAL A 215 -44.92 -18.89 0.71
N GLY A 216 -45.23 -20.18 0.94
CA GLY A 216 -46.31 -20.92 0.26
C GLY A 216 -45.81 -21.86 -0.85
N GLY A 217 -45.87 -23.17 -0.60
CA GLY A 217 -45.56 -24.24 -1.55
C GLY A 217 -45.38 -25.59 -0.84
N ASP A 218 -45.65 -26.71 -1.54
CA ASP A 218 -45.35 -28.06 -1.04
C ASP A 218 -43.83 -28.19 -0.81
N PRO A 219 -43.36 -28.45 0.43
CA PRO A 219 -41.93 -28.54 0.76
C PRO A 219 -41.15 -29.58 -0.07
N ALA A 220 -41.83 -30.56 -0.67
CA ALA A 220 -41.20 -31.62 -1.45
C ALA A 220 -40.74 -31.19 -2.86
N SER A 221 -41.24 -30.07 -3.38
CA SER A 221 -41.05 -29.67 -4.79
C SER A 221 -39.81 -28.81 -5.04
N PHE A 222 -39.14 -28.33 -3.99
CA PHE A 222 -38.11 -27.30 -4.11
C PHE A 222 -36.83 -27.69 -3.37
N GLY A 223 -35.68 -27.58 -4.04
CA GLY A 223 -34.34 -27.71 -3.44
C GLY A 223 -33.98 -26.56 -2.48
N SER A 224 -34.88 -25.61 -2.27
CA SER A 224 -34.83 -24.53 -1.27
C SER A 224 -36.00 -24.68 -0.29
N MET A 225 -35.69 -24.80 1.00
CA MET A 225 -36.66 -25.10 2.07
C MET A 225 -37.65 -23.95 2.30
N ALA A 226 -38.94 -24.21 2.04
CA ALA A 226 -40.07 -23.35 2.33
C ALA A 226 -40.21 -23.06 3.84
N ILE A 227 -40.77 -21.90 4.19
CA ILE A 227 -40.98 -21.47 5.59
C ILE A 227 -42.47 -21.55 5.91
N SER A 228 -42.82 -22.03 7.10
CA SER A 228 -44.21 -21.99 7.55
C SER A 228 -44.61 -20.57 7.99
N VAL A 229 -45.88 -20.20 7.82
CA VAL A 229 -46.42 -18.89 8.26
C VAL A 229 -46.17 -18.64 9.76
N GLN A 230 -46.09 -19.70 10.58
CA GLN A 230 -45.81 -19.60 12.01
C GLN A 230 -44.37 -19.20 12.34
N ASP A 231 -43.40 -19.53 11.48
CA ASP A 231 -41.98 -19.19 11.68
C ASP A 231 -41.69 -17.72 11.30
N VAL A 232 -42.43 -17.17 10.33
CA VAL A 232 -42.41 -15.73 10.00
C VAL A 232 -43.03 -14.90 11.14
N ALA A 233 -44.07 -15.42 11.79
CA ALA A 233 -44.72 -14.78 12.94
C ALA A 233 -43.89 -14.83 14.23
N ASN A 234 -42.92 -15.75 14.35
CA ASN A 234 -42.08 -15.90 15.54
C ASN A 234 -40.57 -15.84 15.23
N PRO A 235 -40.06 -14.66 14.80
CA PRO A 235 -38.70 -14.49 14.24
C PRO A 235 -37.54 -14.69 15.23
N GLN A 236 -37.81 -15.05 16.49
CA GLN A 236 -36.74 -15.27 17.48
C GLN A 236 -35.99 -16.61 17.31
N ASN A 237 -36.61 -17.60 16.65
CA ASN A 237 -36.04 -18.93 16.50
C ASN A 237 -35.38 -19.18 15.14
N ASP A 238 -35.64 -18.34 14.14
CA ASP A 238 -35.11 -18.48 12.79
C ASP A 238 -33.64 -18.00 12.69
N GLU A 239 -32.79 -18.85 12.12
CA GLU A 239 -31.34 -18.61 12.00
C GLU A 239 -31.01 -17.43 11.07
N ARG A 240 -31.86 -17.14 10.08
CA ARG A 240 -31.69 -16.02 9.14
C ARG A 240 -32.02 -14.70 9.83
N TRP A 241 -33.03 -14.67 10.70
CA TRP A 241 -33.30 -13.51 11.57
C TRP A 241 -32.19 -13.26 12.58
N LYS A 242 -31.53 -14.31 13.10
CA LYS A 242 -30.33 -14.16 13.93
C LYS A 242 -29.16 -13.56 13.14
N ASN A 243 -28.96 -14.00 11.90
CA ASN A 243 -27.94 -13.45 11.01
C ASN A 243 -28.23 -11.98 10.66
N LEU A 244 -29.48 -11.63 10.35
CA LEU A 244 -29.89 -10.24 10.13
C LEU A 244 -29.66 -9.38 11.37
N ARG A 245 -30.00 -9.89 12.56
CA ARG A 245 -29.73 -9.20 13.83
C ARG A 245 -28.24 -9.00 14.06
N ALA A 246 -27.39 -9.94 13.69
CA ALA A 246 -25.94 -9.81 13.80
C ALA A 246 -25.43 -8.71 12.87
N VAL A 247 -25.81 -8.73 11.58
CA VAL A 247 -25.43 -7.72 10.58
C VAL A 247 -25.92 -6.32 10.99
N LEU A 248 -27.17 -6.17 11.42
CA LEU A 248 -27.68 -4.88 11.87
C LEU A 248 -26.98 -4.39 13.15
N ASN A 249 -26.55 -5.28 14.03
CA ASN A 249 -25.87 -4.93 15.29
C ASN A 249 -24.39 -4.55 15.06
N GLU A 250 -23.78 -5.08 14.00
CA GLU A 250 -22.44 -4.69 13.56
C GLU A 250 -22.42 -3.26 13.00
N HIS A 251 -23.51 -2.84 12.34
CA HIS A 251 -23.53 -1.56 11.62
C HIS A 251 -24.31 -0.45 12.32
N ILE A 252 -25.21 -0.80 13.23
CA ILE A 252 -26.10 0.13 13.91
C ILE A 252 -26.03 -0.17 15.40
N THR A 253 -25.70 0.84 16.21
CA THR A 253 -25.53 0.65 17.65
C THR A 253 -26.65 1.29 18.45
N GLY A 254 -26.89 0.75 19.66
CA GLY A 254 -27.76 1.35 20.67
C GLY A 254 -29.25 1.36 20.31
N ASP A 255 -29.90 2.50 20.53
CA ASP A 255 -31.35 2.64 20.36
C ASP A 255 -31.78 2.63 18.89
N SER A 256 -30.90 3.05 17.98
CA SER A 256 -31.14 2.98 16.54
C SER A 256 -31.35 1.56 16.03
N TYR A 257 -30.52 0.62 16.50
CA TYR A 257 -30.66 -0.80 16.18
C TYR A 257 -32.00 -1.37 16.65
N ARG A 258 -32.37 -1.12 17.92
CA ARG A 258 -33.63 -1.60 18.49
C ARG A 258 -34.84 -1.03 17.76
N ASN A 259 -34.80 0.25 17.41
CA ASN A 259 -35.88 0.92 16.70
C ASN A 259 -36.05 0.39 15.28
N ILE A 260 -34.95 0.10 14.57
CA ILE A 260 -34.99 -0.47 13.21
C ILE A 260 -35.50 -1.91 13.21
N LEU A 261 -34.99 -2.76 14.10
CA LEU A 261 -35.48 -4.14 14.21
C LEU A 261 -36.96 -4.19 14.56
N GLN A 262 -37.40 -3.35 15.48
CA GLN A 262 -38.81 -3.25 15.83
C GLN A 262 -39.63 -2.72 14.65
N ALA A 263 -39.11 -1.77 13.88
CA ALA A 263 -39.77 -1.29 12.68
C ALA A 263 -39.88 -2.40 11.62
N LEU A 264 -38.79 -3.13 11.32
CA LEU A 264 -38.79 -4.25 10.38
C LEU A 264 -39.75 -5.38 10.82
N ASN A 265 -39.80 -5.69 12.11
CA ASN A 265 -40.74 -6.67 12.68
C ASN A 265 -42.21 -6.27 12.50
N HIS A 266 -42.50 -4.97 12.39
CA HIS A 266 -43.86 -4.51 12.11
C HIS A 266 -44.11 -4.39 10.61
N ILE A 267 -43.13 -3.94 9.84
CA ILE A 267 -43.31 -3.60 8.44
C ILE A 267 -43.37 -4.85 7.53
N ALA A 268 -42.58 -5.89 7.81
CA ALA A 268 -42.55 -7.10 6.96
C ALA A 268 -43.85 -7.95 7.06
N PRO A 269 -44.43 -8.21 8.25
CA PRO A 269 -45.72 -8.89 8.34
C PRO A 269 -46.89 -8.08 7.78
N ASN A 270 -46.79 -6.75 7.77
CA ASN A 270 -47.84 -5.88 7.24
C ASN A 270 -47.97 -5.94 5.70
N ALA A 271 -46.86 -6.12 5.00
CA ALA A 271 -46.86 -6.39 3.55
C ALA A 271 -47.50 -7.76 3.26
N VAL A 272 -47.16 -8.76 4.08
CA VAL A 272 -47.72 -10.12 4.02
C VAL A 272 -49.24 -10.14 4.32
N ASP A 273 -49.72 -9.38 5.29
CA ASP A 273 -51.14 -9.30 5.66
C ASP A 273 -52.02 -8.60 4.61
N ALA A 274 -51.49 -7.56 3.95
CA ALA A 274 -52.18 -6.90 2.84
C ALA A 274 -52.49 -7.90 1.70
N MET A 275 -51.64 -8.92 1.53
CA MET A 275 -51.86 -10.00 0.58
C MET A 275 -52.96 -10.98 1.03
N TYR A 276 -53.03 -11.29 2.33
CA TYR A 276 -54.04 -12.22 2.85
C TYR A 276 -55.45 -11.62 2.82
N ALA A 277 -55.61 -10.30 2.97
CA ALA A 277 -56.93 -9.67 2.86
C ALA A 277 -57.59 -9.89 1.48
N VAL A 278 -56.79 -9.96 0.40
CA VAL A 278 -57.26 -10.24 -0.96
C VAL A 278 -57.55 -11.73 -1.16
N ASN A 279 -56.68 -12.62 -0.66
CA ASN A 279 -56.93 -14.07 -0.70
C ASN A 279 -58.19 -14.46 0.09
N ASP A 280 -58.42 -13.85 1.25
CA ASP A 280 -59.64 -14.05 2.03
C ASP A 280 -60.90 -13.58 1.28
N LEU A 281 -60.80 -12.49 0.51
CA LEU A 281 -61.87 -11.98 -0.35
C LEU A 281 -62.16 -12.93 -1.53
N LEU A 282 -61.10 -13.44 -2.18
CA LEU A 282 -61.18 -14.36 -3.32
C LEU A 282 -61.72 -15.75 -2.92
N ILE A 283 -61.27 -16.26 -1.77
CA ILE A 283 -61.78 -17.50 -1.16
C ILE A 283 -63.26 -17.35 -0.79
N ARG A 284 -63.67 -16.20 -0.23
CA ARG A 284 -65.09 -15.92 0.08
C ARG A 284 -65.96 -15.77 -1.17
N SER A 285 -65.42 -15.34 -2.29
CA SER A 285 -66.16 -15.31 -3.58
C SER A 285 -66.27 -16.68 -4.27
N GLY A 286 -65.74 -17.75 -3.67
CA GLY A 286 -65.83 -19.10 -4.24
C GLY A 286 -64.95 -19.32 -5.46
N HIS A 287 -63.95 -18.46 -5.68
CA HIS A 287 -62.92 -18.70 -6.69
C HIS A 287 -61.87 -19.64 -6.10
N VAL A 288 -61.64 -20.77 -6.77
CA VAL A 288 -60.49 -21.63 -6.51
C VAL A 288 -59.28 -20.86 -7.02
N VAL A 289 -58.57 -20.23 -6.09
CA VAL A 289 -57.30 -19.59 -6.38
C VAL A 289 -56.31 -20.75 -6.53
N GLU A 290 -55.83 -21.03 -7.75
CA GLU A 290 -54.58 -21.79 -7.93
C GLU A 290 -53.51 -21.14 -7.03
N PRO A 291 -52.54 -21.84 -6.44
CA PRO A 291 -51.54 -21.21 -5.58
C PRO A 291 -50.80 -20.12 -6.39
N VAL A 292 -51.30 -18.89 -6.29
CA VAL A 292 -50.77 -17.74 -7.03
C VAL A 292 -49.52 -17.31 -6.30
N ASP A 293 -48.43 -17.42 -7.05
CA ASP A 293 -47.17 -16.69 -6.96
C ASP A 293 -46.42 -16.72 -5.63
N GLU A 294 -45.27 -17.40 -5.69
CA GLU A 294 -44.19 -17.35 -4.72
C GLU A 294 -43.85 -15.89 -4.37
N ILE A 295 -44.09 -15.49 -3.12
CA ILE A 295 -43.65 -14.18 -2.64
C ILE A 295 -42.21 -14.31 -2.22
N SER A 296 -41.31 -13.77 -3.04
CA SER A 296 -39.90 -13.66 -2.70
C SER A 296 -39.66 -12.34 -1.99
N PHE A 297 -39.14 -12.39 -0.76
CA PHE A 297 -38.63 -11.20 -0.09
C PHE A 297 -37.15 -11.07 -0.40
N SER A 298 -36.68 -9.90 -0.83
CA SER A 298 -35.25 -9.58 -0.86
C SER A 298 -34.95 -8.47 0.13
N LEU A 299 -34.00 -8.71 1.04
CA LEU A 299 -33.48 -7.70 1.94
C LEU A 299 -32.07 -7.34 1.50
N LYS A 300 -31.85 -6.07 1.17
CA LYS A 300 -30.55 -5.52 0.80
C LYS A 300 -30.14 -4.42 1.76
N ILE A 301 -29.03 -4.61 2.45
CA ILE A 301 -28.39 -3.56 3.26
C ILE A 301 -27.29 -2.94 2.40
N ILE A 302 -27.32 -1.63 2.22
CA ILE A 302 -26.36 -0.86 1.42
C ILE A 302 -25.77 0.22 2.32
N ARG A 303 -24.45 0.21 2.48
CA ARG A 303 -23.73 1.25 3.20
C ARG A 303 -23.16 2.26 2.22
N LEU A 304 -23.50 3.53 2.39
CA LEU A 304 -22.98 4.63 1.60
C LEU A 304 -22.35 5.67 2.55
N SER A 305 -21.46 6.54 2.05
CA SER A 305 -20.87 7.59 2.90
C SER A 305 -21.99 8.45 3.47
N GLY A 306 -22.09 8.51 4.80
CA GLY A 306 -23.11 9.29 5.49
C GLY A 306 -24.46 8.60 5.72
N PHE A 307 -24.75 7.41 5.18
CA PHE A 307 -26.01 6.71 5.49
C PHE A 307 -25.99 5.18 5.31
N ILE A 308 -26.92 4.52 6.00
CA ILE A 308 -27.26 3.10 5.83
C ILE A 308 -28.63 3.03 5.16
N LYS A 309 -28.73 2.31 4.06
CA LYS A 309 -29.97 2.08 3.32
C LYS A 309 -30.36 0.60 3.44
N ILE A 310 -31.59 0.33 3.85
CA ILE A 310 -32.16 -1.01 3.99
C ILE A 310 -33.33 -1.10 3.02
N CYS A 311 -33.21 -1.93 1.99
CA CYS A 311 -34.27 -2.18 1.01
C CYS A 311 -34.91 -3.54 1.29
N VAL A 312 -36.24 -3.57 1.41
CA VAL A 312 -37.06 -4.79 1.47
C VAL A 312 -37.98 -4.78 0.27
N ARG A 313 -37.91 -5.79 -0.60
CA ARG A 313 -38.81 -5.91 -1.75
C ARG A 313 -39.61 -7.20 -1.69
N ASP A 314 -40.91 -7.12 -1.97
CA ASP A 314 -41.79 -8.28 -2.19
C ASP A 314 -42.32 -8.29 -3.63
N SER A 315 -42.74 -9.47 -4.10
CA SER A 315 -43.34 -9.71 -5.42
C SER A 315 -44.87 -9.85 -5.39
N GLY A 316 -45.54 -9.34 -4.34
CA GLY A 316 -46.98 -9.47 -4.13
C GLY A 316 -47.84 -8.45 -4.89
N ASN A 317 -49.08 -8.25 -4.46
CA ASN A 317 -50.03 -7.32 -5.11
C ASN A 317 -49.87 -5.85 -4.69
N GLY A 318 -48.83 -5.52 -3.92
CA GLY A 318 -48.65 -4.17 -3.37
C GLY A 318 -49.66 -3.77 -2.29
N ILE A 319 -49.44 -2.60 -1.68
CA ILE A 319 -50.28 -1.97 -0.66
C ILE A 319 -51.34 -1.10 -1.36
N PRO A 320 -52.64 -1.26 -1.06
CA PRO A 320 -53.68 -0.40 -1.63
C PRO A 320 -53.50 1.08 -1.26
N CYS A 321 -53.72 1.98 -2.22
CA CYS A 321 -53.57 3.43 -2.01
C CYS A 321 -54.38 3.96 -0.81
N GLY A 322 -55.64 3.50 -0.63
CA GLY A 322 -56.47 3.93 0.50
C GLY A 322 -55.85 3.64 1.88
N VAL A 323 -55.01 2.60 1.99
CA VAL A 323 -54.27 2.31 3.22
C VAL A 323 -53.15 3.34 3.44
N LEU A 324 -52.40 3.68 2.38
CA LEU A 324 -51.35 4.70 2.43
C LEU A 324 -51.92 6.09 2.69
N GLU A 325 -53.08 6.43 2.12
CA GLU A 325 -53.82 7.66 2.42
C GLU A 325 -54.24 7.72 3.90
N GLY A 326 -54.70 6.59 4.44
CA GLY A 326 -54.97 6.44 5.88
C GLY A 326 -53.73 6.73 6.73
N TRP A 327 -52.59 6.12 6.40
CA TRP A 327 -51.33 6.34 7.12
C TRP A 327 -50.88 7.80 7.08
N LYS A 328 -50.99 8.46 5.93
CA LYS A 328 -50.68 9.88 5.75
C LYS A 328 -51.58 10.77 6.61
N ALA A 329 -52.86 10.43 6.72
CA ALA A 329 -53.83 11.15 7.56
C ALA A 329 -53.67 10.87 9.07
N GLY A 330 -52.77 9.95 9.46
CA GLY A 330 -52.64 9.47 10.84
C GLY A 330 -53.75 8.49 11.25
N ASN A 331 -54.58 8.06 10.29
CA ASN A 331 -55.65 7.09 10.45
C ASN A 331 -55.13 5.70 10.07
N PHE A 332 -54.45 5.06 11.02
CA PHE A 332 -53.89 3.72 10.83
C PHE A 332 -54.99 2.66 11.02
N GLU A 333 -55.98 2.62 10.15
CA GLU A 333 -56.98 1.55 10.15
C GLU A 333 -56.43 0.30 9.46
N SER A 334 -56.71 -0.88 10.02
CA SER A 334 -56.45 -2.16 9.36
C SER A 334 -57.77 -2.70 8.83
N HIS A 335 -57.77 -3.22 7.60
CA HIS A 335 -58.96 -3.83 6.99
C HIS A 335 -59.13 -5.31 7.37
N GLY A 336 -58.28 -5.86 8.24
CA GLY A 336 -58.30 -7.27 8.65
C GLY A 336 -59.17 -7.51 9.89
N LYS A 337 -60.11 -8.47 9.80
CA LYS A 337 -60.92 -8.94 10.95
C LYS A 337 -60.17 -9.85 11.95
N ASN A 338 -58.87 -10.10 11.74
CA ASN A 338 -58.07 -10.89 12.67
C ASN A 338 -57.69 -10.04 13.89
N GLU A 339 -58.51 -10.13 14.94
CA GLU A 339 -58.36 -9.45 16.22
C GLU A 339 -57.21 -9.94 17.12
N GLY A 340 -56.31 -10.77 16.59
CA GLY A 340 -55.16 -11.29 17.32
C GLY A 340 -54.15 -10.18 17.64
N PRO A 341 -53.55 -10.15 18.85
CA PRO A 341 -52.57 -9.13 19.24
C PRO A 341 -51.29 -9.14 18.39
N GLU A 342 -51.10 -10.17 17.58
CA GLU A 342 -49.87 -10.47 16.84
C GLU A 342 -49.85 -9.83 15.44
N TYR A 343 -51.00 -9.39 14.94
CA TYR A 343 -51.15 -8.78 13.61
C TYR A 343 -51.67 -7.34 13.75
N PHE A 344 -50.89 -6.38 13.25
CA PHE A 344 -51.05 -4.91 13.32
C PHE A 344 -51.26 -4.25 14.70
N GLY A 345 -51.52 -5.03 15.75
CA GLY A 345 -52.30 -4.59 16.90
C GLY A 345 -53.72 -4.21 16.45
N LYS A 346 -54.74 -4.41 17.30
CA LYS A 346 -56.17 -4.21 17.01
C LYS A 346 -56.60 -2.91 16.28
N ASN A 347 -55.73 -1.91 16.12
CA ASN A 347 -56.02 -0.60 15.53
C ASN A 347 -54.86 -0.03 14.67
N GLY A 348 -54.06 -0.86 13.97
CA GLY A 348 -52.94 -0.38 13.11
C GLY A 348 -51.81 0.39 13.83
N ARG A 349 -51.80 0.36 15.16
CA ARG A 349 -50.82 1.06 16.02
C ARG A 349 -49.39 0.58 15.79
N GLY A 350 -49.19 -0.63 15.29
CA GLY A 350 -47.86 -1.18 14.98
C GLY A 350 -47.12 -0.33 13.95
N THR A 351 -47.77 0.00 12.82
CA THR A 351 -47.18 0.82 11.76
C THR A 351 -46.90 2.24 12.24
N ALA A 352 -47.87 2.86 12.92
CA ALA A 352 -47.67 4.19 13.51
C ALA A 352 -46.48 4.22 14.47
N THR A 353 -46.33 3.17 15.29
CA THR A 353 -45.22 3.04 16.23
C THR A 353 -43.88 2.85 15.51
N ALA A 354 -43.84 2.01 14.46
CA ALA A 354 -42.66 1.79 13.64
C ALA A 354 -42.19 3.09 12.95
N LEU A 355 -43.10 3.79 12.27
CA LEU A 355 -42.83 5.06 11.59
C LEU A 355 -42.32 6.13 12.57
N ASN A 356 -42.93 6.24 13.75
CA ASN A 356 -42.50 7.17 14.80
C ASN A 356 -41.11 6.84 15.36
N ARG A 357 -40.78 5.55 15.49
CA ARG A 357 -39.48 5.08 15.98
C ARG A 357 -38.37 5.32 14.96
N LEU A 358 -38.64 5.11 13.66
CA LEU A 358 -37.71 5.42 12.58
C LEU A 358 -37.42 6.93 12.53
N ALA A 359 -38.46 7.77 12.60
CA ALA A 359 -38.25 9.21 12.65
C ALA A 359 -37.51 9.67 13.93
N ALA A 360 -37.73 9.02 15.07
CA ALA A 360 -37.03 9.35 16.32
C ALA A 360 -35.51 9.15 16.24
N ILE A 361 -35.04 8.31 15.30
CA ILE A 361 -33.61 8.08 15.04
C ILE A 361 -33.11 8.84 13.80
N GLY A 362 -33.94 9.73 13.25
CA GLY A 362 -33.62 10.51 12.05
C GLY A 362 -33.57 9.68 10.76
N ALA A 363 -34.24 8.52 10.74
CA ALA A 363 -34.36 7.71 9.53
C ALA A 363 -35.53 8.19 8.66
N SER A 364 -35.34 8.22 7.35
CA SER A 364 -36.43 8.30 6.38
C SER A 364 -36.87 6.90 5.96
N ILE A 365 -38.12 6.78 5.53
CA ILE A 365 -38.68 5.54 5.01
C ILE A 365 -39.57 5.82 3.80
N LYS A 366 -39.33 5.08 2.73
CA LYS A 366 -40.06 5.18 1.47
C LYS A 366 -40.67 3.83 1.11
N TYR A 367 -41.97 3.81 0.83
CA TYR A 367 -42.68 2.66 0.26
C TYR A 367 -42.99 2.99 -1.20
N SER A 368 -42.53 2.17 -2.12
CA SER A 368 -42.93 2.21 -3.52
C SER A 368 -43.76 0.96 -3.79
N THR A 369 -45.01 1.09 -4.21
CA THR A 369 -45.92 -0.04 -4.32
C THR A 369 -46.76 0.01 -5.58
N PHE A 370 -47.07 -1.16 -6.15
CA PHE A 370 -47.93 -1.30 -7.32
C PHE A 370 -49.12 -2.20 -6.99
N HIS A 371 -50.33 -1.63 -7.04
CA HIS A 371 -51.56 -2.31 -6.71
C HIS A 371 -52.65 -2.01 -7.75
N ASN A 372 -53.25 -3.06 -8.33
CA ASN A 372 -54.35 -2.96 -9.30
C ASN A 372 -54.11 -1.98 -10.47
N GLY A 373 -52.91 -2.01 -11.05
CA GLY A 373 -52.56 -1.16 -12.21
C GLY A 373 -52.17 0.27 -11.85
N GLU A 374 -52.11 0.61 -10.56
CA GLU A 374 -51.64 1.91 -10.08
C GLU A 374 -50.38 1.78 -9.23
N SER A 375 -49.44 2.70 -9.46
CA SER A 375 -48.21 2.82 -8.68
C SER A 375 -48.30 3.99 -7.72
N TRP A 376 -47.85 3.79 -6.48
CA TRP A 376 -47.90 4.78 -5.41
C TRP A 376 -46.59 4.81 -4.63
N VAL A 377 -46.18 6.01 -4.23
CA VAL A 377 -44.99 6.27 -3.43
C VAL A 377 -45.41 6.99 -2.15
N PHE A 378 -45.25 6.33 -1.01
CA PHE A 378 -45.37 6.93 0.32
C PHE A 378 -43.95 7.22 0.84
N ASP A 379 -43.66 8.45 1.21
CA ASP A 379 -42.35 8.83 1.73
C ASP A 379 -42.51 9.56 3.06
N GLN A 380 -41.80 9.10 4.09
CA GLN A 380 -41.66 9.80 5.36
C GLN A 380 -40.20 10.21 5.53
N ASP A 381 -39.95 11.52 5.59
CA ASP A 381 -38.61 12.05 5.84
C ASP A 381 -38.17 11.90 7.31
N SER A 382 -36.93 12.26 7.60
CA SER A 382 -36.36 12.22 8.95
C SER A 382 -37.01 13.21 9.94
N ASN A 383 -37.80 14.18 9.45
CA ASN A 383 -38.54 15.17 10.23
C ASN A 383 -40.02 14.80 10.43
N ARG A 384 -40.44 13.60 10.02
CA ARG A 384 -41.84 13.12 10.05
C ARG A 384 -42.76 13.81 9.04
N HIS A 385 -42.21 14.47 8.03
CA HIS A 385 -43.01 14.94 6.91
C HIS A 385 -43.38 13.75 6.04
N ILE A 386 -44.69 13.56 5.81
CA ILE A 386 -45.22 12.43 5.03
C ILE A 386 -45.79 12.95 3.71
N THR A 387 -45.30 12.41 2.59
CA THR A 387 -45.86 12.61 1.27
C THR A 387 -46.44 11.30 0.73
N LEU A 388 -47.41 11.43 -0.18
CA LEU A 388 -48.00 10.32 -0.92
C LEU A 388 -48.28 10.82 -2.32
N GLU A 389 -47.66 10.19 -3.30
CA GLU A 389 -47.67 10.60 -4.70
C GLU A 389 -47.90 9.38 -5.59
N LYS A 390 -48.45 9.59 -6.80
CA LYS A 390 -48.47 8.53 -7.80
C LYS A 390 -47.04 8.25 -8.26
N GLY A 391 -46.66 6.99 -8.25
CA GLY A 391 -45.36 6.54 -8.75
C GLY A 391 -45.40 6.26 -10.26
N ASP A 392 -44.22 6.13 -10.85
CA ASP A 392 -44.03 5.69 -12.25
C ASP A 392 -43.64 4.20 -12.34
N ASN A 393 -43.60 3.50 -11.20
CA ASN A 393 -43.02 2.17 -11.12
C ASN A 393 -44.04 1.11 -11.53
N ASN A 394 -43.76 0.39 -12.63
CA ASN A 394 -44.61 -0.69 -13.15
C ASN A 394 -44.22 -2.08 -12.60
N GLU A 395 -43.35 -2.13 -11.58
CA GLU A 395 -42.90 -3.38 -10.97
C GLU A 395 -43.95 -3.94 -10.01
N ILE A 396 -44.14 -5.27 -10.01
CA ILE A 396 -45.09 -5.99 -9.14
C ILE A 396 -44.62 -5.94 -7.67
N GLY A 397 -45.52 -5.60 -6.74
CA GLY A 397 -45.27 -5.71 -5.29
C GLY A 397 -45.00 -4.40 -4.55
N THR A 398 -44.28 -4.50 -3.43
CA THR A 398 -43.83 -3.34 -2.63
C THR A 398 -42.33 -3.37 -2.42
N GLU A 399 -41.70 -2.22 -2.60
CA GLU A 399 -40.33 -1.94 -2.17
C GLU A 399 -40.35 -0.94 -1.02
N ILE A 400 -39.66 -1.27 0.06
CA ILE A 400 -39.55 -0.48 1.28
C ILE A 400 -38.09 -0.13 1.47
N GLU A 401 -37.79 1.15 1.46
CA GLU A 401 -36.46 1.70 1.62
C GLU A 401 -36.37 2.47 2.93
N ILE A 402 -35.55 2.02 3.87
CA ILE A 402 -35.24 2.75 5.11
C ILE A 402 -33.85 3.34 4.97
N THR A 403 -33.74 4.66 5.04
CA THR A 403 -32.46 5.37 4.96
C THR A 403 -32.16 6.04 6.29
N ILE A 404 -31.05 5.66 6.92
CA ILE A 404 -30.61 6.20 8.20
C ILE A 404 -29.37 7.04 7.96
N ALA A 405 -29.45 8.33 8.21
CA ALA A 405 -28.26 9.18 8.23
C ALA A 405 -27.32 8.67 9.34
N THR A 406 -26.18 8.12 8.96
CA THR A 406 -25.10 7.91 9.91
C THR A 406 -24.56 9.29 10.22
N LYS A 407 -24.59 9.72 11.48
CA LYS A 407 -23.88 10.95 11.87
C LYS A 407 -22.43 10.74 11.50
N GLU A 408 -21.99 11.35 10.40
CA GLU A 408 -20.57 11.51 10.18
C GLU A 408 -20.04 12.28 11.40
N PRO A 409 -18.95 11.80 12.02
CA PRO A 409 -18.34 12.53 13.11
C PRO A 409 -18.05 13.94 12.62
N THR A 410 -18.70 14.91 13.27
CA THR A 410 -18.59 16.30 12.90
C THR A 410 -17.16 16.76 13.11
N ALA A 411 -16.72 17.83 12.45
CA ALA A 411 -15.36 18.35 12.58
C ALA A 411 -14.94 18.70 14.03
N GLY A 412 -15.87 18.71 14.99
CA GLY A 412 -15.62 18.89 16.42
C GLY A 412 -15.58 17.60 17.26
N ASP A 413 -15.90 16.43 16.70
CA ASP A 413 -15.83 15.18 17.45
C ASP A 413 -14.37 14.74 17.63
N PRO A 414 -13.95 14.38 18.85
CA PRO A 414 -12.57 14.00 19.10
C PRO A 414 -12.21 12.73 18.33
N LEU A 415 -10.99 12.69 17.78
CA LEU A 415 -10.45 11.52 17.11
C LEU A 415 -10.10 10.46 18.16
N ASN A 416 -10.83 9.34 18.13
CA ASN A 416 -10.61 8.21 19.03
C ASN A 416 -9.53 7.27 18.45
N ILE A 417 -8.45 7.06 19.20
CA ILE A 417 -7.27 6.29 18.78
C ILE A 417 -7.05 5.11 19.73
N ALA A 418 -6.98 3.90 19.16
CA ALA A 418 -6.49 2.71 19.84
C ALA A 418 -4.97 2.60 19.66
N LEU A 419 -4.22 2.48 20.75
CA LEU A 419 -2.75 2.40 20.78
C LEU A 419 -2.29 1.10 21.44
N THR A 420 -1.29 0.42 20.89
CA THR A 420 -0.63 -0.71 21.55
C THR A 420 0.81 -0.36 21.88
N GLY A 421 1.39 -0.98 22.92
CA GLY A 421 2.81 -0.78 23.24
C GLY A 421 3.13 0.58 23.87
N ALA A 422 2.12 1.25 24.45
CA ALA A 422 2.25 2.58 25.04
C ALA A 422 3.30 2.68 26.18
N THR A 423 3.61 1.56 26.85
CA THR A 423 4.66 1.50 27.89
C THR A 423 6.08 1.27 27.33
N GLY A 424 6.19 1.04 26.01
CA GLY A 424 7.47 0.87 25.31
C GLY A 424 8.13 2.21 24.99
N PHE A 425 9.37 2.14 24.52
CA PHE A 425 10.18 3.31 24.14
C PHE A 425 9.45 4.26 23.16
N LEU A 426 9.05 3.74 22.00
CA LEU A 426 8.33 4.53 21.00
C LEU A 426 6.90 4.84 21.47
N GLY A 427 6.21 3.90 22.10
CA GLY A 427 4.83 4.09 22.53
C GLY A 427 4.63 5.15 23.60
N TYR A 428 5.63 5.41 24.43
CA TYR A 428 5.59 6.54 25.37
C TYR A 428 5.63 7.88 24.62
N ASN A 429 6.54 8.03 23.65
CA ASN A 429 6.61 9.23 22.80
C ASN A 429 5.31 9.45 21.99
N VAL A 430 4.73 8.36 21.47
CA VAL A 430 3.42 8.41 20.81
C VAL A 430 2.32 8.83 21.79
N SER A 431 2.33 8.31 23.02
CA SER A 431 1.37 8.70 24.06
C SER A 431 1.47 10.20 24.37
N GLN A 432 2.69 10.71 24.55
CA GLN A 432 2.94 12.13 24.80
C GLN A 432 2.41 13.00 23.64
N ALA A 433 2.71 12.63 22.39
CA ALA A 433 2.24 13.34 21.20
C ALA A 433 0.70 13.33 21.09
N LEU A 434 0.05 12.20 21.39
CA LEU A 434 -1.41 12.09 21.40
C LEU A 434 -2.04 12.97 22.49
N MET A 435 -1.43 13.04 23.68
CA MET A 435 -1.97 13.82 24.80
C MET A 435 -1.77 15.32 24.66
N ALA A 436 -0.75 15.75 23.91
CA ALA A 436 -0.54 17.15 23.53
C ALA A 436 -1.71 17.70 22.70
N ASP A 437 -2.43 16.84 21.97
CA ASP A 437 -3.60 17.24 21.18
C ASP A 437 -4.92 17.14 21.99
N ARG A 438 -5.63 18.26 22.11
CA ARG A 438 -6.93 18.31 22.80
C ARG A 438 -8.08 17.68 22.00
N GLY A 439 -7.93 17.57 20.69
CA GLY A 439 -8.89 16.93 19.78
C GLY A 439 -8.81 15.41 19.75
N ILE A 440 -7.95 14.78 20.56
CA ILE A 440 -7.74 13.33 20.56
C ILE A 440 -8.20 12.70 21.85
N ARG A 441 -8.81 11.52 21.75
CA ARG A 441 -9.00 10.60 22.87
C ARG A 441 -8.28 9.31 22.51
N ALA A 442 -7.53 8.76 23.44
CA ALA A 442 -6.77 7.55 23.16
C ALA A 442 -7.02 6.49 24.22
N ARG A 443 -7.07 5.23 23.78
CA ARG A 443 -7.09 4.04 24.62
C ARG A 443 -5.83 3.23 24.33
N ALA A 444 -5.05 2.91 25.35
CA ALA A 444 -3.83 2.15 25.23
C ALA A 444 -3.99 0.71 25.76
N LEU A 445 -3.57 -0.29 24.99
CA LEU A 445 -3.40 -1.66 25.49
C LEU A 445 -2.02 -1.78 26.13
N VAL A 446 -2.02 -2.05 27.44
CA VAL A 446 -0.81 -2.14 28.27
C VAL A 446 -0.74 -3.49 29.00
N ARG A 447 0.47 -4.00 29.19
CA ARG A 447 0.71 -5.13 30.10
C ARG A 447 0.81 -4.62 31.54
N THR A 448 0.42 -5.44 32.53
CA THR A 448 0.61 -5.14 33.97
C THR A 448 2.10 -4.96 34.29
N THR A 449 2.54 -3.70 34.35
CA THR A 449 3.92 -3.28 34.61
C THR A 449 3.90 -2.03 35.49
N THR A 450 5.00 -1.72 36.19
CA THR A 450 5.13 -0.46 36.95
C THR A 450 4.89 0.76 36.05
N ARG A 451 5.40 0.73 34.82
CA ARG A 451 5.20 1.76 33.79
C ARG A 451 3.73 2.00 33.41
N ALA A 452 2.86 0.98 33.45
CA ALA A 452 1.44 1.20 33.16
C ALA A 452 0.79 2.14 34.19
N SER A 453 1.21 2.05 35.45
CA SER A 453 0.72 2.93 36.52
C SER A 453 1.26 4.36 36.41
N GLU A 454 2.51 4.51 35.96
CA GLU A 454 3.13 5.81 35.68
C GLU A 454 2.44 6.50 34.51
N LEU A 455 2.18 5.75 33.43
CA LEU A 455 1.48 6.24 32.24
C LEU A 455 0.09 6.80 32.58
N SER A 456 -0.68 6.12 33.44
CA SER A 456 -1.98 6.63 33.91
C SER A 456 -1.87 7.91 34.75
N LYS A 457 -0.80 8.08 35.53
CA LYS A 457 -0.60 9.29 36.34
C LYS A 457 -0.17 10.48 35.48
N GLU A 458 0.70 10.22 34.51
CA GLU A 458 1.25 11.25 33.63
C GLU A 458 0.27 11.68 32.54
N PHE A 459 -0.50 10.73 32.00
CA PHE A 459 -1.44 10.94 30.91
C PHE A 459 -2.86 10.57 31.32
N PRO A 460 -3.54 11.39 32.16
CA PRO A 460 -4.88 11.07 32.68
C PRO A 460 -5.98 10.97 31.60
N ARG A 461 -5.73 11.47 30.39
CA ARG A 461 -6.63 11.37 29.22
C ARG A 461 -6.39 10.10 28.38
N LEU A 462 -5.35 9.32 28.69
CA LEU A 462 -5.06 8.04 28.04
C LEU A 462 -5.73 6.91 28.84
N GLU A 463 -6.77 6.30 28.27
CA GLU A 463 -7.48 5.19 28.90
C GLU A 463 -6.63 3.91 28.80
N ASN A 464 -6.16 3.36 29.91
CA ASN A 464 -5.37 2.13 29.91
C ASN A 464 -6.26 0.89 29.99
N THR A 465 -6.22 0.05 28.96
CA THR A 465 -6.77 -1.30 28.94
C THR A 465 -5.65 -2.30 29.24
N VAL A 466 -5.78 -3.05 30.32
CA VAL A 466 -4.81 -4.10 30.66
C VAL A 466 -5.11 -5.36 29.85
N GLY A 467 -4.10 -5.89 29.15
CA GLY A 467 -4.27 -7.12 28.36
C GLY A 467 -3.05 -7.50 27.51
N ASN A 468 -3.26 -8.42 26.57
CA ASN A 468 -2.25 -8.91 25.63
C ASN A 468 -2.79 -8.85 24.19
N LEU A 469 -1.90 -8.62 23.22
CA LEU A 469 -2.21 -8.59 21.78
C LEU A 469 -2.71 -9.93 21.25
N VAL A 470 -2.40 -11.04 21.90
CA VAL A 470 -2.87 -12.36 21.48
C VAL A 470 -4.21 -12.77 22.10
N ALA A 471 -4.78 -11.94 22.99
CA ALA A 471 -6.06 -12.19 23.63
C ALA A 471 -7.18 -11.39 22.91
N LEU A 472 -8.15 -12.09 22.31
CA LEU A 472 -9.17 -11.45 21.46
C LEU A 472 -10.00 -10.44 22.24
N ASP A 473 -10.38 -10.78 23.47
CA ASP A 473 -11.17 -9.90 24.33
C ASP A 473 -10.42 -8.61 24.69
N SER A 474 -9.09 -8.68 24.82
CA SER A 474 -8.26 -7.50 25.08
C SER A 474 -8.24 -6.58 23.86
N LEU A 475 -8.09 -7.15 22.66
CA LEU A 475 -8.12 -6.42 21.40
C LEU A 475 -9.49 -5.80 21.13
N ARG A 476 -10.60 -6.55 21.33
CA ARG A 476 -11.96 -6.03 21.14
C ARG A 476 -12.25 -4.85 22.05
N ARG A 477 -11.89 -4.96 23.34
CA ARG A 477 -12.00 -3.83 24.30
C ARG A 477 -11.16 -2.63 23.87
N LEU A 478 -9.95 -2.86 23.37
CA LEU A 478 -9.10 -1.79 22.88
C LEU A 478 -9.72 -1.10 21.66
N ILE A 479 -10.14 -1.86 20.66
CA ILE A 479 -10.47 -1.40 19.31
C ILE A 479 -11.87 -0.77 19.24
N ARG A 480 -12.85 -1.33 19.95
CA ARG A 480 -14.26 -0.89 19.87
C ARG A 480 -14.42 0.61 20.14
N GLY A 481 -15.06 1.30 19.20
CA GLY A 481 -15.37 2.74 19.25
C GLY A 481 -14.22 3.66 18.81
N ASN A 482 -13.07 3.12 18.41
CA ASN A 482 -11.96 3.89 17.86
C ASN A 482 -12.04 4.01 16.33
N ARG A 483 -11.40 5.05 15.79
CA ARG A 483 -11.34 5.34 14.35
C ARG A 483 -9.97 5.05 13.75
N VAL A 484 -8.94 5.10 14.58
CA VAL A 484 -7.56 4.79 14.20
C VAL A 484 -7.00 3.77 15.17
N PHE A 485 -6.27 2.80 14.64
CA PHE A 485 -5.47 1.86 15.39
C PHE A 485 -4.00 2.08 15.07
N ILE A 486 -3.18 2.30 16.09
CA ILE A 486 -1.73 2.47 15.98
C ILE A 486 -1.06 1.35 16.76
N ASN A 487 -0.36 0.46 16.05
CA ASN A 487 0.41 -0.61 16.64
C ASN A 487 1.90 -0.25 16.70
N VAL A 488 2.37 0.14 17.88
CA VAL A 488 3.81 0.34 18.16
C VAL A 488 4.38 -0.68 19.14
N ALA A 489 3.57 -1.65 19.56
CA ALA A 489 4.06 -2.80 20.32
C ALA A 489 5.07 -3.59 19.48
N ALA A 490 6.26 -3.79 20.05
CA ALA A 490 7.29 -4.62 19.47
C ALA A 490 8.14 -5.24 20.59
N ASP A 491 8.44 -6.52 20.46
CA ASP A 491 9.49 -7.16 21.24
C ASP A 491 10.79 -7.15 20.42
N ASN A 492 11.76 -6.37 20.90
CA ASN A 492 13.05 -6.17 20.25
C ASN A 492 14.18 -6.89 20.98
N SER A 493 13.89 -7.91 21.79
CA SER A 493 14.82 -8.65 22.68
C SER A 493 15.92 -9.46 21.95
N THR A 494 16.55 -8.86 20.94
CA THR A 494 17.67 -9.34 20.12
C THR A 494 18.89 -9.80 20.91
N ASN A 495 19.04 -9.39 22.17
CA ASN A 495 20.13 -9.84 23.04
C ASN A 495 19.80 -11.15 23.80
N ILE A 496 18.57 -11.67 23.74
CA ILE A 496 18.27 -13.00 24.27
C ILE A 496 18.97 -14.01 23.37
N ARG A 497 19.73 -14.92 23.99
CA ARG A 497 20.47 -15.97 23.28
C ARG A 497 19.58 -16.63 22.23
N ILE A 498 20.03 -16.51 20.99
CA ILE A 498 19.52 -17.04 19.71
C ILE A 498 18.97 -18.48 19.81
N ASP A 499 19.36 -19.26 20.82
CA ASP A 499 18.95 -20.64 21.03
C ASP A 499 17.64 -20.84 21.82
N ASN A 500 17.08 -19.78 22.43
CA ASN A 500 15.88 -19.89 23.27
C ASN A 500 14.59 -19.78 22.45
N VAL A 501 14.04 -20.94 22.07
CA VAL A 501 12.79 -21.06 21.29
C VAL A 501 11.62 -20.35 21.95
N ALA A 502 11.49 -20.38 23.29
CA ALA A 502 10.39 -19.73 23.99
C ALA A 502 10.45 -18.20 23.89
N ALA A 503 11.65 -17.63 23.96
CA ALA A 503 11.82 -16.19 23.75
C ALA A 503 11.52 -15.79 22.30
N THR A 504 11.98 -16.58 21.32
CA THR A 504 11.65 -16.37 19.90
C THR A 504 10.15 -16.47 19.64
N ALA A 505 9.46 -17.39 20.32
CA ALA A 505 7.99 -17.50 20.23
C ALA A 505 7.29 -16.24 20.75
N GLU A 506 7.74 -15.66 21.86
CA GLU A 506 7.18 -14.40 22.37
C GLU A 506 7.43 -13.21 21.43
N ILE A 507 8.58 -13.17 20.76
CA ILE A 507 8.88 -12.20 19.69
C ILE A 507 7.89 -12.38 18.53
N ILE A 508 7.64 -13.61 18.07
CA ILE A 508 6.69 -13.90 16.98
C ILE A 508 5.25 -13.53 17.39
N ASN A 509 4.85 -13.87 18.62
CA ASN A 509 3.55 -13.48 19.19
C ASN A 509 3.37 -11.97 19.15
N THR A 510 4.35 -11.22 19.65
CA THR A 510 4.24 -9.76 19.78
C THR A 510 4.37 -9.04 18.45
N ASN A 511 5.26 -9.50 17.57
CA ASN A 511 5.61 -8.77 16.35
C ASN A 511 4.82 -9.20 15.13
N ALA A 512 4.31 -10.44 15.04
CA ALA A 512 3.62 -10.95 13.84
C ALA A 512 2.17 -11.37 14.13
N ILE A 513 1.95 -12.30 15.06
CA ILE A 513 0.61 -12.86 15.32
C ILE A 513 -0.31 -11.80 15.95
N GLY A 514 0.17 -11.08 16.97
CA GLY A 514 -0.60 -10.03 17.65
C GLY A 514 -1.08 -8.92 16.71
N PRO A 515 -0.20 -8.33 15.87
CA PRO A 515 -0.61 -7.34 14.87
C PRO A 515 -1.62 -7.89 13.84
N ALA A 516 -1.46 -9.14 13.39
CA ALA A 516 -2.41 -9.79 12.50
C ALA A 516 -3.80 -9.97 13.16
N LEU A 517 -3.83 -10.40 14.43
CA LEU A 517 -5.06 -10.49 15.21
C LEU A 517 -5.71 -9.11 15.40
N ALA A 518 -4.91 -8.09 15.71
CA ALA A 518 -5.40 -6.73 15.86
C ALA A 518 -6.00 -6.18 14.56
N MET A 519 -5.41 -6.50 13.40
CA MET A 519 -5.96 -6.15 12.10
C MET A 519 -7.32 -6.81 11.86
N MET A 520 -7.44 -8.11 12.11
CA MET A 520 -8.70 -8.84 11.97
C MET A 520 -9.79 -8.31 12.90
N VAL A 521 -9.47 -8.05 14.17
CA VAL A 521 -10.43 -7.50 15.13
C VAL A 521 -10.82 -6.07 14.76
N ALA A 522 -9.87 -5.27 14.26
CA ALA A 522 -10.16 -3.94 13.74
C ALA A 522 -11.14 -4.01 12.57
N GLU A 523 -10.98 -4.99 11.68
CA GLU A 523 -11.88 -5.18 10.53
C GLU A 523 -13.29 -5.59 10.97
N GLN A 524 -13.41 -6.52 11.91
CA GLN A 524 -14.72 -6.94 12.44
C GLN A 524 -15.45 -5.84 13.20
N GLU A 525 -14.73 -5.06 14.02
CA GLU A 525 -15.37 -4.04 14.88
C GLU A 525 -15.58 -2.71 14.14
N ASN A 526 -14.76 -2.41 13.13
CA ASN A 526 -14.86 -1.18 12.32
C ASN A 526 -14.04 -1.32 11.00
N ASN A 527 -14.66 -1.83 9.93
CA ASN A 527 -14.02 -1.97 8.61
C ASN A 527 -13.39 -0.66 8.07
N ASN A 528 -13.95 0.50 8.42
CA ASN A 528 -13.43 1.81 8.04
C ASN A 528 -12.31 2.35 8.96
N MET A 529 -11.82 1.55 9.92
CA MET A 529 -10.73 1.94 10.80
C MET A 529 -9.42 2.06 10.04
N ARG A 530 -8.69 3.17 10.24
CA ARG A 530 -7.32 3.32 9.77
C ARG A 530 -6.37 2.51 10.66
N LYS A 531 -5.53 1.67 10.06
CA LYS A 531 -4.65 0.75 10.78
C LYS A 531 -3.20 1.09 10.44
N ILE A 532 -2.43 1.55 11.42
CA ILE A 532 -1.04 1.98 11.27
C ILE A 532 -0.14 1.03 12.07
N PHE A 533 0.83 0.40 11.43
CA PHE A 533 1.72 -0.59 12.04
C PHE A 533 3.18 -0.17 11.95
N ILE A 534 3.93 -0.23 13.05
CA ILE A 534 5.37 -0.02 13.06
C ILE A 534 6.11 -1.31 12.69
N SER A 535 6.84 -1.24 11.59
CA SER A 535 7.78 -2.27 11.11
C SER A 535 9.23 -1.80 11.22
N SER A 536 10.17 -2.61 10.74
CA SER A 536 11.60 -2.32 10.80
C SER A 536 12.23 -2.34 9.42
N PHE A 537 13.18 -1.45 9.18
CA PHE A 537 14.04 -1.51 8.00
C PHE A 537 14.99 -2.71 8.01
N ASP A 538 15.22 -3.33 9.17
CA ASP A 538 16.10 -4.49 9.29
C ASP A 538 15.64 -5.71 8.48
N ILE A 539 14.38 -5.74 8.01
CA ILE A 539 13.89 -6.76 7.09
C ILE A 539 14.73 -6.86 5.81
N HIS A 540 15.34 -5.74 5.38
CA HIS A 540 16.20 -5.68 4.20
C HIS A 540 17.56 -6.38 4.42
N LYS A 541 17.87 -6.74 5.66
CA LYS A 541 19.09 -7.49 6.02
C LYS A 541 18.87 -9.00 5.97
N LEU A 542 17.66 -9.46 5.66
CA LEU A 542 17.35 -10.87 5.59
C LEU A 542 18.02 -11.52 4.37
N PRO A 543 18.57 -12.73 4.51
CA PRO A 543 19.13 -13.44 3.37
C PRO A 543 18.00 -13.80 2.38
N PRO A 544 18.23 -13.81 1.06
CA PRO A 544 17.22 -14.19 0.07
C PRO A 544 16.59 -15.57 0.34
N ALA A 545 17.35 -16.50 0.90
CA ALA A 545 16.86 -17.83 1.28
C ALA A 545 15.73 -17.81 2.34
N ALA A 546 15.60 -16.74 3.12
CA ALA A 546 14.53 -16.62 4.11
C ALA A 546 13.18 -16.26 3.48
N GLU A 547 13.14 -15.70 2.27
CA GLU A 547 11.92 -15.15 1.67
C GLU A 547 10.84 -16.22 1.46
N ALA A 548 11.19 -17.36 0.86
CA ALA A 548 10.25 -18.45 0.62
C ALA A 548 9.63 -18.99 1.93
N TRP A 549 10.44 -19.11 2.98
CA TRP A 549 9.97 -19.53 4.29
C TRP A 549 9.06 -18.48 4.95
N ILE A 550 9.39 -17.19 4.81
CA ILE A 550 8.58 -16.08 5.33
C ILE A 550 7.21 -16.06 4.66
N VAL A 551 7.14 -16.23 3.34
CA VAL A 551 5.86 -16.25 2.60
C VAL A 551 4.98 -17.41 3.08
N ALA A 552 5.51 -18.64 3.09
CA ALA A 552 4.75 -19.82 3.54
C ALA A 552 4.30 -19.70 5.01
N THR A 553 5.15 -19.13 5.87
CA THR A 553 4.83 -18.93 7.29
C THR A 553 3.80 -17.81 7.46
N ALA A 554 3.86 -16.73 6.68
CA ALA A 554 2.86 -15.67 6.72
C ALA A 554 1.48 -16.18 6.29
N GLU A 555 1.40 -17.03 5.27
CA GLU A 555 0.16 -17.70 4.84
C GLU A 555 -0.43 -18.55 5.97
N LYS A 556 0.44 -19.31 6.65
CA LYS A 556 0.03 -20.11 7.81
C LYS A 556 -0.50 -19.24 8.96
N ILE A 557 0.15 -18.11 9.27
CA ILE A 557 -0.34 -17.17 10.28
C ILE A 557 -1.68 -16.57 9.84
N GLY A 558 -1.81 -16.14 8.59
CA GLY A 558 -3.05 -15.56 8.06
C GLY A 558 -4.23 -16.54 8.14
N ALA A 559 -4.01 -17.79 7.74
CA ALA A 559 -5.02 -18.85 7.86
C ALA A 559 -5.44 -19.09 9.31
N PHE A 560 -4.46 -19.23 10.22
CA PHE A 560 -4.72 -19.40 11.65
C PHE A 560 -5.52 -18.23 12.24
N VAL A 561 -5.10 -16.99 11.96
CA VAL A 561 -5.68 -15.78 12.53
C VAL A 561 -7.13 -15.61 12.07
N LYS A 562 -7.44 -15.84 10.79
CA LYS A 562 -8.82 -15.82 10.28
C LYS A 562 -9.71 -16.82 11.02
N GLU A 563 -9.24 -18.05 11.16
CA GLU A 563 -10.00 -19.10 11.83
C GLU A 563 -10.17 -18.81 13.33
N TYR A 564 -9.10 -18.42 14.02
CA TYR A 564 -9.11 -18.11 15.45
C TYR A 564 -10.07 -16.97 15.79
N VAL A 565 -10.09 -15.93 14.96
CA VAL A 565 -11.01 -14.79 15.13
C VAL A 565 -12.46 -15.18 14.81
N ALA A 566 -12.68 -16.05 13.81
CA ALA A 566 -14.01 -16.51 13.43
C ALA A 566 -14.65 -17.44 14.48
N THR A 567 -13.88 -18.35 15.08
CA THR A 567 -14.40 -19.26 16.11
C THR A 567 -14.51 -18.58 17.47
N GLY A 568 -13.62 -17.62 17.77
CA GLY A 568 -13.49 -17.04 19.10
C GLY A 568 -13.10 -18.05 20.19
N ASP A 569 -12.70 -19.27 19.78
CA ASP A 569 -12.42 -20.37 20.69
C ASP A 569 -10.94 -20.39 21.09
N GLU A 570 -10.64 -19.81 22.24
CA GLU A 570 -9.28 -19.79 22.81
C GLU A 570 -8.81 -21.19 23.28
N SER A 571 -9.70 -22.19 23.36
CA SER A 571 -9.41 -23.50 23.94
C SER A 571 -8.81 -24.51 22.96
N THR A 572 -9.19 -24.45 21.67
CA THR A 572 -8.77 -25.44 20.65
C THR A 572 -7.56 -25.00 19.85
N LYS A 573 -7.31 -23.68 19.74
CA LYS A 573 -6.20 -23.12 18.97
C LYS A 573 -5.53 -22.02 19.77
N SER A 574 -4.26 -22.21 20.14
CA SER A 574 -3.53 -21.22 20.92
C SER A 574 -2.52 -20.46 20.05
N PRO A 575 -2.54 -19.12 20.04
CA PRO A 575 -1.47 -18.32 19.45
C PRO A 575 -0.07 -18.71 19.95
N ASN A 576 0.03 -19.12 21.22
CA ASN A 576 1.27 -19.58 21.84
C ASN A 576 1.77 -20.91 21.26
N ALA A 577 0.87 -21.80 20.86
CA ALA A 577 1.24 -23.06 20.22
C ALA A 577 1.79 -22.81 18.81
N LEU A 578 1.13 -21.96 18.03
CA LEU A 578 1.58 -21.58 16.69
C LEU A 578 2.93 -20.85 16.73
N SER A 579 3.11 -19.87 17.64
CA SER A 579 4.40 -19.16 17.73
C SER A 579 5.54 -20.06 18.17
N LEU A 580 5.29 -21.04 19.05
CA LEU A 580 6.30 -22.02 19.46
C LEU A 580 6.72 -22.93 18.29
N GLU A 581 5.75 -23.33 17.46
CA GLU A 581 6.01 -24.08 16.24
C GLU A 581 6.87 -23.28 15.26
N ILE A 582 6.48 -22.04 14.95
CA ILE A 582 7.22 -21.14 14.05
C ILE A 582 8.62 -20.86 14.61
N ALA A 583 8.76 -20.63 15.91
CA ALA A 583 10.05 -20.42 16.56
C ALA A 583 10.97 -21.65 16.44
N THR A 584 10.40 -22.84 16.56
CA THR A 584 11.13 -24.11 16.41
C THR A 584 11.62 -24.27 14.98
N ASP A 585 10.77 -23.97 14.00
CA ASP A 585 11.13 -24.03 12.58
C ASP A 585 12.16 -22.97 12.23
N LEU A 586 12.02 -21.73 12.72
CA LEU A 586 13.01 -20.68 12.53
C LEU A 586 14.40 -21.08 13.04
N LYS A 587 14.45 -21.77 14.18
CA LYS A 587 15.70 -22.33 14.72
C LYS A 587 16.27 -23.43 13.83
N ARG A 588 15.43 -24.30 13.25
CA ARG A 588 15.85 -25.35 12.30
C ARG A 588 16.42 -24.76 11.01
N GLN A 589 15.89 -23.63 10.55
CA GLN A 589 16.37 -22.92 9.36
C GLN A 589 17.64 -22.08 9.60
N GLU A 590 18.21 -22.12 10.81
CA GLU A 590 19.39 -21.33 11.21
C GLU A 590 19.19 -19.80 11.08
N PHE A 591 17.95 -19.33 11.00
CA PHE A 591 17.60 -17.91 10.94
C PHE A 591 17.40 -17.26 12.31
N SER A 592 17.70 -17.98 13.39
CA SER A 592 17.46 -17.52 14.75
C SER A 592 18.25 -16.24 15.10
N ALA A 593 19.40 -15.99 14.46
CA ALA A 593 20.14 -14.73 14.57
C ALA A 593 19.38 -13.51 14.02
N PHE A 594 18.35 -13.76 13.21
CA PHE A 594 17.49 -12.77 12.58
C PHE A 594 16.06 -12.82 13.12
N SER A 595 15.83 -13.34 14.34
CA SER A 595 14.48 -13.50 14.90
C SER A 595 13.64 -12.23 14.87
N TYR A 596 14.22 -11.08 15.24
CA TYR A 596 13.53 -9.79 15.17
C TYR A 596 13.24 -9.34 13.72
N PRO A 597 14.23 -9.22 12.81
CA PRO A 597 13.96 -8.90 11.40
C PRO A 597 12.96 -9.86 10.73
N VAL A 598 13.09 -11.16 10.96
CA VAL A 598 12.17 -12.17 10.42
C VAL A 598 10.76 -11.95 10.97
N SER A 599 10.59 -11.70 12.27
CA SER A 599 9.27 -11.44 12.84
C SER A 599 8.59 -10.19 12.25
N LYS A 600 9.36 -9.14 11.92
CA LYS A 600 8.83 -7.94 11.25
C LYS A 600 8.52 -8.19 9.77
N ALA A 601 9.32 -8.99 9.07
CA ALA A 601 9.01 -9.40 7.71
C ALA A 601 7.76 -10.30 7.64
N LEU A 602 7.57 -11.20 8.62
CA LEU A 602 6.35 -11.99 8.78
C LEU A 602 5.13 -11.08 9.00
N MET A 603 5.27 -10.07 9.88
CA MET A 603 4.23 -9.05 10.11
C MET A 603 3.84 -8.33 8.82
N ASP A 604 4.81 -7.80 8.07
CA ASP A 604 4.53 -7.10 6.81
C ASP A 604 3.77 -8.01 5.84
N ARG A 605 4.26 -9.23 5.64
CA ARG A 605 3.66 -10.18 4.68
C ARG A 605 2.25 -10.61 5.10
N VAL A 606 2.03 -10.92 6.38
CA VAL A 606 0.69 -11.34 6.84
C VAL A 606 -0.32 -10.20 6.77
N LEU A 607 0.07 -8.96 7.11
CA LEU A 607 -0.83 -7.80 7.02
C LEU A 607 -1.19 -7.50 5.56
N LEU A 608 -0.22 -7.57 4.64
CA LEU A 608 -0.47 -7.39 3.20
C LEU A 608 -1.37 -8.49 2.63
N GLN A 609 -1.16 -9.73 3.05
CA GLN A 609 -1.99 -10.86 2.65
C GLN A 609 -3.43 -10.68 3.15
N LEU A 610 -3.62 -10.41 4.45
CA LEU A 610 -4.95 -10.20 5.03
C LEU A 610 -5.65 -9.00 4.39
N ALA A 611 -4.92 -7.91 4.12
CA ALA A 611 -5.50 -6.75 3.46
C ALA A 611 -6.03 -7.11 2.07
N LYS A 612 -5.26 -7.89 1.30
CA LYS A 612 -5.66 -8.35 -0.02
C LYS A 612 -6.86 -9.29 0.03
N GLU A 613 -6.84 -10.27 0.93
CA GLU A 613 -7.88 -11.31 1.02
C GLU A 613 -9.22 -10.79 1.53
N LEU A 614 -9.19 -9.80 2.44
CA LEU A 614 -10.38 -9.22 3.05
C LEU A 614 -10.80 -7.91 2.40
N HIS A 615 -10.08 -7.46 1.36
CA HIS A 615 -10.25 -6.15 0.75
C HIS A 615 -10.17 -4.99 1.76
N VAL A 616 -9.34 -5.14 2.81
CA VAL A 616 -9.17 -4.12 3.84
C VAL A 616 -8.45 -2.91 3.25
N GLN A 617 -9.10 -1.76 3.35
CA GLN A 617 -8.55 -0.46 3.01
C GLN A 617 -7.91 0.20 4.24
N ASN A 618 -7.14 1.28 4.03
CA ASN A 618 -6.56 2.09 5.11
C ASN A 618 -5.51 1.38 6.00
N VAL A 619 -4.70 0.48 5.42
CA VAL A 619 -3.56 -0.14 6.12
C VAL A 619 -2.26 0.61 5.77
N ILE A 620 -1.54 1.07 6.77
CA ILE A 620 -0.24 1.75 6.64
C ILE A 620 0.80 0.98 7.45
N ILE A 621 1.89 0.58 6.80
CA ILE A 621 3.04 -0.06 7.42
C ILE A 621 4.21 0.93 7.37
N LEU A 622 4.63 1.42 8.53
CA LEU A 622 5.72 2.38 8.65
C LEU A 622 7.00 1.66 9.11
N ARG A 623 7.97 1.51 8.21
CA ARG A 623 9.28 0.90 8.47
C ARG A 623 10.24 1.98 8.95
N THR A 624 10.70 1.85 10.20
CA THR A 624 11.61 2.84 10.79
C THR A 624 13.07 2.38 10.78
N MET A 625 14.00 3.31 10.59
CA MET A 625 15.45 3.11 10.73
C MET A 625 16.00 3.75 12.01
N GLY A 626 16.80 3.02 12.77
CA GLY A 626 17.69 3.60 13.80
C GLY A 626 17.02 4.58 14.77
N LEU A 627 15.95 4.18 15.43
CA LEU A 627 15.24 5.04 16.39
C LEU A 627 16.16 5.49 17.54
N VAL A 628 16.13 6.78 17.87
CA VAL A 628 16.88 7.37 19.00
C VAL A 628 15.96 8.23 19.88
N GLY A 629 16.22 8.33 21.17
CA GLY A 629 15.42 9.16 22.09
C GLY A 629 15.63 8.81 23.56
N GLU A 630 15.22 9.72 24.45
CA GLU A 630 15.50 9.67 25.89
C GLU A 630 14.99 8.37 26.54
N GLU A 631 13.76 8.00 26.22
CA GLU A 631 13.09 6.84 26.82
C GLU A 631 13.79 5.50 26.53
N MET A 632 14.71 5.44 25.56
CA MET A 632 15.42 4.21 25.24
C MET A 632 16.43 3.85 26.36
N ARG A 633 16.88 4.82 27.17
CA ARG A 633 17.76 4.59 28.33
C ARG A 633 17.08 3.81 29.44
N LYS A 634 15.78 4.00 29.61
CA LYS A 634 14.96 3.29 30.59
C LYS A 634 14.60 1.88 30.10
N SER A 635 14.90 1.52 28.85
CA SER A 635 14.71 0.17 28.34
C SER A 635 15.89 -0.71 28.76
N SER A 636 15.61 -1.95 29.17
CA SER A 636 16.64 -2.96 29.47
C SER A 636 17.45 -3.39 28.25
N ASN A 637 17.13 -2.86 27.07
CA ASN A 637 17.66 -3.27 25.78
C ASN A 637 18.14 -2.04 25.00
N SER A 638 19.03 -1.28 25.63
CA SER A 638 19.61 -0.06 25.09
C SER A 638 20.29 -0.33 23.74
N GLY A 639 19.91 0.41 22.70
CA GLY A 639 20.54 0.35 21.38
C GLY A 639 22.03 0.67 21.43
N LEU A 640 22.75 0.38 20.35
CA LEU A 640 24.20 0.61 20.26
C LEU A 640 24.59 2.06 20.58
N LEU A 641 23.76 3.03 20.17
CA LEU A 641 23.99 4.45 20.47
C LEU A 641 23.96 4.74 21.97
N ILE A 642 23.00 4.19 22.73
CA ILE A 642 22.95 4.42 24.18
C ILE A 642 24.11 3.73 24.87
N LYS A 643 24.46 2.50 24.45
CA LYS A 643 25.68 1.85 24.96
C LYS A 643 26.93 2.67 24.70
N LEU A 644 26.98 3.37 23.56
CA LEU A 644 28.07 4.29 23.23
C LEU A 644 28.03 5.56 24.11
N ILE A 645 26.86 6.17 24.28
CA ILE A 645 26.67 7.35 25.13
C ILE A 645 27.04 7.03 26.59
N ASP A 646 26.55 5.92 27.14
CA ASP A 646 26.87 5.47 28.49
C ASP A 646 28.37 5.19 28.63
N ALA A 647 29.00 4.54 27.63
CA ALA A 647 30.44 4.31 27.64
C ALA A 647 31.27 5.61 27.60
N VAL A 648 30.77 6.67 26.94
CA VAL A 648 31.41 7.98 26.92
C VAL A 648 31.21 8.73 28.24
N LEU A 649 30.00 8.66 28.82
CA LEU A 649 29.66 9.39 30.05
C LEU A 649 30.21 8.76 31.33
N ASP A 650 30.36 7.43 31.39
CA ASP A 650 30.64 6.75 32.66
C ASP A 650 32.04 7.05 33.26
N ARG A 651 33.01 7.64 32.53
CA ARG A 651 34.38 8.05 32.97
C ARG A 651 35.23 7.03 33.78
N GLU A 652 34.69 5.94 34.31
CA GLU A 652 35.36 4.83 34.99
C GLU A 652 35.90 3.79 34.00
N TYR A 653 35.52 3.88 32.72
CA TYR A 653 36.31 3.30 31.63
C TYR A 653 37.57 4.15 31.42
N ARG A 654 38.50 4.08 32.38
CA ARG A 654 39.91 4.40 32.14
C ARG A 654 40.35 3.74 30.83
N PRO A 655 41.30 4.32 30.08
CA PRO A 655 41.80 3.76 28.83
C PRO A 655 42.60 2.47 29.09
N VAL A 656 41.93 1.40 29.49
CA VAL A 656 42.46 0.03 29.50
C VAL A 656 42.27 -0.51 28.09
N GLY A 657 42.93 0.10 27.10
CA GLY A 657 43.28 -0.48 25.80
C GLY A 657 42.19 -1.16 24.94
N ARG A 658 40.92 -1.21 25.35
CA ARG A 658 39.81 -1.68 24.53
C ARG A 658 39.42 -0.52 23.64
N LYS A 659 40.15 -0.38 22.53
CA LYS A 659 39.69 0.39 21.38
C LYS A 659 38.24 -0.02 21.14
N ILE A 660 37.29 0.91 21.29
CA ILE A 660 36.04 0.84 20.55
C ILE A 660 36.52 0.70 19.11
N THR A 661 36.44 -0.51 18.57
CA THR A 661 36.87 -0.76 17.21
C THR A 661 35.62 -0.45 16.41
N PRO A 662 35.51 0.74 15.79
CA PRO A 662 34.36 1.01 14.94
C PRO A 662 34.26 -0.15 13.95
N TYR A 663 33.05 -0.65 13.73
CA TYR A 663 32.79 -1.52 12.59
C TYR A 663 33.09 -0.67 11.36
N ASN A 664 34.31 -0.79 10.82
CA ASN A 664 34.81 0.08 9.76
C ASN A 664 33.86 0.01 8.55
N GLY A 665 33.22 1.14 8.24
CA GLY A 665 32.37 1.32 7.06
C GLY A 665 30.86 1.17 7.28
N ALA A 666 30.38 0.80 8.48
CA ALA A 666 28.94 0.72 8.72
C ALA A 666 28.33 2.12 8.93
N SER A 667 27.28 2.45 8.17
CA SER A 667 26.42 3.61 8.39
C SER A 667 25.06 3.21 8.94
N ALA A 668 24.44 4.12 9.69
CA ALA A 668 23.09 4.00 10.18
C ALA A 668 22.31 5.25 9.76
N SER A 669 21.06 5.08 9.37
CA SER A 669 20.10 6.19 9.33
C SER A 669 19.45 6.26 10.70
N LEU A 670 19.50 7.42 11.34
CA LEU A 670 18.96 7.64 12.69
C LEU A 670 17.76 8.60 12.61
N ILE A 671 16.69 8.31 13.34
CA ILE A 671 15.54 9.21 13.47
C ILE A 671 15.07 9.28 14.92
N SER A 672 14.65 10.47 15.37
CA SER A 672 14.15 10.61 16.73
C SER A 672 12.79 9.93 16.91
N ALA A 673 12.57 9.31 18.07
CA ALA A 673 11.27 8.72 18.41
C ALA A 673 10.15 9.77 18.47
N GLY A 674 10.49 11.03 18.79
CA GLY A 674 9.57 12.16 18.77
C GLY A 674 9.11 12.50 17.34
N ASP A 675 10.01 12.48 16.35
CA ASP A 675 9.66 12.67 14.94
C ASP A 675 8.75 11.54 14.45
N VAL A 676 9.08 10.29 14.76
CA VAL A 676 8.23 9.15 14.40
C VAL A 676 6.84 9.26 15.05
N ALA A 677 6.78 9.69 16.32
CA ALA A 677 5.50 9.93 17.00
C ALA A 677 4.67 11.03 16.32
N ARG A 678 5.31 12.10 15.85
CA ARG A 678 4.65 13.16 15.06
C ARG A 678 4.15 12.64 13.72
N VAL A 679 4.95 11.88 12.99
CA VAL A 679 4.53 11.26 11.71
C VAL A 679 3.34 10.33 11.93
N LEU A 680 3.36 9.48 12.96
CA LEU A 680 2.22 8.61 13.30
C LEU A 680 0.94 9.41 13.60
N LEU A 681 1.07 10.54 14.29
CA LEU A 681 -0.04 11.43 14.61
C LEU A 681 -0.60 12.11 13.35
N ASP A 682 0.27 12.56 12.45
CA ASP A 682 -0.14 13.15 11.18
C ASP A 682 -0.84 12.10 10.31
N LEU A 683 -0.26 10.91 10.16
CA LEU A 683 -0.88 9.78 9.47
C LEU A 683 -2.22 9.37 10.08
N ALA A 684 -2.43 9.54 11.40
CA ALA A 684 -3.73 9.31 12.04
C ALA A 684 -4.78 10.37 11.67
N LYS A 685 -4.36 11.60 11.33
CA LYS A 685 -5.24 12.75 11.07
C LYS A 685 -5.52 13.03 9.60
N VAL A 686 -4.63 12.63 8.69
CA VAL A 686 -4.80 12.90 7.25
C VAL A 686 -6.18 12.44 6.80
N LYS A 687 -6.95 13.29 6.11
CA LYS A 687 -8.13 12.82 5.40
C LYS A 687 -7.64 12.16 4.13
N LEU A 688 -7.62 10.83 4.12
CA LEU A 688 -7.29 10.10 2.91
C LEU A 688 -8.61 9.92 2.16
N ASP A 689 -8.66 10.32 0.90
CA ASP A 689 -9.82 10.09 0.06
C ASP A 689 -10.03 8.57 -0.01
N SER A 690 -11.26 8.12 0.31
CA SER A 690 -11.65 6.72 0.25
C SER A 690 -11.34 6.05 -1.09
N GLN A 691 -11.26 6.82 -2.19
CA GLN A 691 -10.90 6.29 -3.51
C GLN A 691 -9.39 6.05 -3.69
N GLN A 692 -8.52 6.74 -2.95
CA GLN A 692 -7.06 6.66 -3.11
C GLN A 692 -6.43 5.45 -2.38
N LEU A 693 -7.14 4.81 -1.45
CA LEU A 693 -6.58 3.77 -0.57
C LEU A 693 -7.06 2.35 -0.87
N MET A 694 -7.18 2.00 -2.14
CA MET A 694 -7.48 0.63 -2.55
C MET A 694 -6.33 -0.36 -2.23
N LYS A 695 -5.14 0.12 -1.81
CA LYS A 695 -3.96 -0.71 -1.51
C LYS A 695 -3.31 -0.34 -0.18
N PRO A 696 -2.75 -1.30 0.56
CA PRO A 696 -1.90 -1.02 1.71
C PRO A 696 -0.71 -0.14 1.32
N ILE A 697 -0.38 0.83 2.17
CA ILE A 697 0.77 1.72 1.98
C ILE A 697 1.93 1.22 2.84
N ILE A 698 3.13 1.15 2.26
CA ILE A 698 4.37 0.93 2.99
C ILE A 698 5.19 2.23 2.91
N LEU A 699 5.49 2.82 4.06
CA LEU A 699 6.31 4.01 4.18
C LEU A 699 7.63 3.63 4.83
N GLU A 700 8.73 4.13 4.29
CA GLU A 700 10.06 3.97 4.90
C GLU A 700 10.48 5.31 5.50
N LEU A 701 10.81 5.30 6.77
CA LEU A 701 11.14 6.48 7.54
C LEU A 701 12.51 6.31 8.19
N GLY A 702 13.45 7.13 7.74
CA GLY A 702 14.80 7.24 8.27
C GLY A 702 15.26 8.68 8.19
N GLY A 703 16.18 9.07 9.08
CA GLY A 703 16.90 10.34 8.94
C GLY A 703 18.17 10.19 8.12
N ASP A 704 19.06 11.16 8.22
CA ASP A 704 20.29 11.17 7.45
C ASP A 704 21.18 9.96 7.74
N ARG A 705 21.82 9.45 6.69
CA ARG A 705 22.82 8.38 6.82
C ARG A 705 24.07 8.95 7.48
N ILE A 706 24.38 8.44 8.65
CA ILE A 706 25.57 8.81 9.41
C ILE A 706 26.45 7.59 9.63
N THR A 707 27.78 7.72 9.48
CA THR A 707 28.68 6.60 9.78
C THR A 707 28.82 6.44 11.29
N TRP A 708 29.07 5.22 11.79
CA TRP A 708 29.33 5.04 13.23
C TRP A 708 30.54 5.83 13.72
N LYS A 709 31.47 6.14 12.82
CA LYS A 709 32.60 7.04 13.12
C LYS A 709 32.08 8.45 13.40
N ASP A 710 31.24 9.00 12.53
CA ASP A 710 30.69 10.35 12.69
C ASP A 710 29.82 10.43 13.95
N VAL A 711 29.02 9.38 14.25
CA VAL A 711 28.26 9.30 15.51
C VAL A 711 29.18 9.40 16.72
N VAL A 712 30.28 8.65 16.74
CA VAL A 712 31.26 8.70 17.84
C VAL A 712 31.89 10.08 17.93
N GLU A 713 32.26 10.69 16.81
CA GLU A 713 32.87 12.02 16.77
C GLU A 713 31.89 13.11 17.25
N ILE A 714 30.63 13.05 16.86
CA ILE A 714 29.58 13.97 17.32
C ILE A 714 29.35 13.82 18.82
N VAL A 715 29.21 12.59 19.32
CA VAL A 715 28.99 12.32 20.75
C VAL A 715 30.20 12.81 21.57
N ALA A 716 31.43 12.54 21.10
CA ALA A 716 32.64 13.00 21.77
C ALA A 716 32.74 14.54 21.78
N ARG A 717 32.50 15.19 20.63
CA ARG A 717 32.51 16.67 20.51
C ARG A 717 31.49 17.31 21.44
N LYS A 718 30.25 16.83 21.43
CA LYS A 718 29.19 17.36 22.30
C LYS A 718 29.49 17.13 23.78
N THR A 719 30.02 15.97 24.15
CA THR A 719 30.49 15.73 25.52
C THR A 719 31.54 16.75 25.93
N GLN A 720 32.51 17.06 25.05
CA GLN A 720 33.52 18.08 25.31
C GLN A 720 32.94 19.49 25.42
N GLU A 721 32.01 19.89 24.55
CA GLU A 721 31.31 21.18 24.62
C GLU A 721 30.61 21.35 25.98
N LEU A 722 30.02 20.28 26.50
CA LEU A 722 29.33 20.29 27.79
C LEU A 722 30.27 20.37 28.97
N GLU A 723 31.41 19.68 28.91
CA GLU A 723 32.46 19.83 29.93
C GLU A 723 33.04 21.25 29.97
N VAL A 724 33.06 21.95 28.83
CA VAL A 724 33.46 23.36 28.76
C VAL A 724 32.36 24.24 29.34
N ALA A 725 31.10 24.04 28.94
CA ALA A 725 29.96 24.79 29.47
C ALA A 725 29.79 24.62 30.99
N GLU A 726 29.97 23.41 31.52
CA GLU A 726 29.95 23.14 32.96
C GLU A 726 31.12 23.82 33.67
N ARG A 727 32.34 23.78 33.10
CA ARG A 727 33.50 24.50 33.66
C ARG A 727 33.30 26.01 33.66
N ASP A 728 32.72 26.57 32.60
CA ASP A 728 32.46 28.00 32.50
C ASP A 728 31.32 28.42 33.44
N PHE A 729 30.27 27.60 33.57
CA PHE A 729 29.24 27.78 34.59
C PHE A 729 29.84 27.75 36.00
N MET A 730 30.66 26.76 36.34
CA MET A 730 31.30 26.65 37.65
C MET A 730 32.29 27.78 37.91
N ARG A 731 33.00 28.28 36.88
CA ARG A 731 33.82 29.50 36.99
C ARG A 731 32.95 30.73 37.27
N ASN A 732 31.88 30.91 36.52
CA ASN A 732 30.99 32.07 36.68
C ASN A 732 30.27 32.05 38.04
N VAL A 733 29.90 30.87 38.54
CA VAL A 733 29.34 30.69 39.89
C VAL A 733 30.40 30.96 40.97
N ALA A 734 31.68 30.62 40.73
CA ALA A 734 32.78 30.92 41.64
C ALA A 734 33.18 32.42 41.67
N PHE A 735 32.75 33.22 40.68
CA PHE A 735 33.00 34.67 40.61
C PHE A 735 31.82 35.54 41.08
N CYS A 736 30.68 34.94 41.41
CA CYS A 736 29.59 35.66 42.08
C CYS A 736 29.88 35.68 43.59
N ASP A 737 30.17 36.86 44.15
CA ASP A 737 30.21 37.05 45.61
C ASP A 737 28.91 36.48 46.21
N PRO A 738 28.99 35.61 47.22
CA PRO A 738 27.79 35.05 47.83
C PRO A 738 26.95 36.21 48.40
N PRO A 739 25.61 36.17 48.26
CA PRO A 739 24.76 37.22 48.80
C PRO A 739 25.01 37.37 50.32
N PRO A 740 25.00 38.61 50.84
CA PRO A 740 25.34 38.87 52.24
C PRO A 740 24.38 38.11 53.16
N GLY A 741 24.91 37.09 53.83
CA GLY A 741 24.13 36.18 54.68
C GLY A 741 24.55 34.70 54.60
N PHE A 742 25.36 34.29 53.61
CA PHE A 742 25.91 32.94 53.58
C PHE A 742 27.13 32.81 54.50
N VAL A 743 26.98 31.98 55.54
CA VAL A 743 28.01 31.70 56.54
C VAL A 743 29.17 30.94 55.90
N ASN A 744 30.38 31.43 56.15
CA ASN A 744 31.64 30.92 55.64
C ASN A 744 31.87 29.44 56.06
N VAL A 745 31.84 28.54 55.07
CA VAL A 745 31.99 27.07 55.26
C VAL A 745 33.45 26.67 55.50
N GLU A 746 34.43 27.57 55.36
CA GLU A 746 35.85 27.24 55.56
C GLU A 746 36.23 26.97 57.03
N GLN A 747 35.38 27.28 58.02
CA GLN A 747 35.69 27.03 59.43
C GLN A 747 35.27 25.66 59.98
N HIS A 748 34.70 24.76 59.17
CA HIS A 748 34.25 23.43 59.62
C HIS A 748 34.66 22.25 58.71
N ALA A 749 35.66 22.43 57.84
CA ALA A 749 36.08 21.39 56.89
C ALA A 749 36.69 20.12 57.53
N ASP A 750 37.10 20.14 58.81
CA ASP A 750 37.76 19.01 59.45
C ASP A 750 36.84 18.01 60.16
N LYS A 751 35.51 18.14 60.10
CA LYS A 751 34.59 17.29 60.89
C LYS A 751 33.37 16.70 60.17
N LEU A 752 33.31 16.70 58.86
CA LEU A 752 32.21 16.07 58.11
C LEU A 752 32.73 14.97 57.16
N PRO A 753 32.23 13.72 57.25
CA PRO A 753 32.58 12.69 56.28
C PRO A 753 32.06 13.09 54.90
N LEU A 754 32.96 13.11 53.91
CA LEU A 754 32.69 13.40 52.49
C LEU A 754 31.52 12.58 51.90
N SER A 755 31.12 11.48 52.55
CA SER A 755 30.01 10.62 52.14
C SER A 755 28.61 11.25 52.27
N ASN A 756 28.45 12.35 53.03
CA ASN A 756 27.15 13.00 53.17
C ASN A 756 26.92 14.18 52.19
N LEU A 757 27.96 14.65 51.49
CA LEU A 757 27.85 15.70 50.48
C LEU A 757 27.51 15.16 49.08
N LEU A 758 27.74 13.86 48.83
CA LEU A 758 27.35 13.18 47.59
C LEU A 758 25.88 12.71 47.56
N ASN A 759 25.14 12.87 48.67
CA ASN A 759 23.73 12.46 48.80
C ASN A 759 22.73 13.63 48.74
N LYS A 760 23.18 14.85 48.45
CA LYS A 760 22.27 15.94 48.06
C LYS A 760 22.39 16.16 46.58
N GLU A 761 21.33 15.78 45.87
CA GLU A 761 21.08 16.00 44.46
C GLU A 761 21.49 17.43 44.05
N VAL A 762 22.71 17.59 43.55
CA VAL A 762 22.98 18.64 42.58
C VAL A 762 22.26 18.16 41.33
N SER A 763 21.04 18.65 41.17
CA SER A 763 20.19 18.33 40.03
C SER A 763 20.97 18.58 38.75
N ILE A 764 21.32 17.51 38.04
CA ILE A 764 21.91 17.53 36.70
C ILE A 764 20.86 18.01 35.68
N ALA A 765 19.62 18.26 36.10
CA ALA A 765 18.51 18.68 35.24
C ALA A 765 18.79 19.95 34.41
N PRO A 766 19.48 21.00 34.89
CA PRO A 766 19.75 22.18 34.08
C PRO A 766 20.78 21.92 32.97
N ILE A 767 21.81 21.11 33.25
CA ILE A 767 22.81 20.71 32.25
C ILE A 767 22.18 19.74 31.24
N ARG A 768 21.31 18.84 31.72
CA ARG A 768 20.54 17.89 30.92
C ARG A 768 19.55 18.58 29.97
N GLN A 769 18.79 19.56 30.47
CA GLN A 769 17.89 20.38 29.66
C GLN A 769 18.65 21.19 28.61
N VAL A 770 19.84 21.73 28.93
CA VAL A 770 20.67 22.48 27.97
C VAL A 770 21.25 21.58 26.86
N ILE A 771 21.61 20.33 27.17
CA ILE A 771 22.04 19.33 26.17
C ILE A 771 20.89 18.99 25.22
N GLU A 772 19.72 18.77 25.80
CA GLU A 772 18.50 18.38 25.12
C GLU A 772 17.99 19.53 24.24
N ASP A 773 17.97 20.76 24.75
CA ASP A 773 17.61 21.97 24.00
C ASP A 773 18.61 22.24 22.86
N ILE A 774 19.92 21.93 23.00
CA ILE A 774 20.92 22.14 21.94
C ILE A 774 20.85 21.06 20.85
N VAL A 775 20.69 19.78 21.23
CA VAL A 775 20.53 18.69 20.26
C VAL A 775 19.19 18.79 19.54
N GLU A 776 18.12 19.13 20.25
CA GLU A 776 16.81 19.35 19.67
C GLU A 776 16.77 20.66 18.86
N ALA A 777 17.45 21.75 19.25
CA ALA A 777 17.50 22.99 18.47
C ALA A 777 18.38 22.91 17.22
N GLU A 778 19.51 22.19 17.20
CA GLU A 778 20.28 21.97 15.97
C GLU A 778 19.58 20.98 15.04
N PHE A 779 18.95 19.93 15.59
CA PHE A 779 18.14 18.99 14.80
C PHE A 779 16.87 19.66 14.27
N LEU A 780 16.22 20.54 15.04
CA LEU A 780 15.09 21.38 14.60
C LEU A 780 15.54 22.49 13.64
N ALA A 781 16.74 23.04 13.75
CA ALA A 781 17.26 24.03 12.80
C ALA A 781 17.58 23.40 11.43
N GLN A 782 18.02 22.13 11.40
CA GLN A 782 18.25 21.38 10.17
C GLN A 782 16.95 20.77 9.58
N THR A 783 15.94 20.47 10.41
CA THR A 783 14.67 19.85 9.96
C THR A 783 13.52 20.84 9.74
N LYS A 784 13.47 22.00 10.42
CA LYS A 784 12.42 23.02 10.21
C LYS A 784 12.49 23.71 8.86
N ASP A 785 13.67 23.77 8.23
CA ASP A 785 13.81 24.34 6.87
C ASP A 785 13.29 23.39 5.77
N VAL A 786 12.91 22.15 6.11
CA VAL A 786 12.56 21.13 5.10
C VAL A 786 11.11 20.65 5.20
N SER A 787 10.47 20.51 6.36
CA SER A 787 9.30 19.61 6.44
C SER A 787 7.89 20.22 6.36
N ARG A 788 7.71 21.52 6.09
CA ARG A 788 6.35 22.08 5.87
C ARG A 788 6.22 23.16 4.80
N GLY A 789 7.33 23.77 4.37
CA GLY A 789 7.36 24.60 3.16
C GLY A 789 7.59 23.78 1.88
N SER A 790 8.30 22.65 1.94
CA SER A 790 8.90 22.04 0.74
C SER A 790 7.94 21.49 -0.30
N LEU A 791 6.84 20.85 0.08
CA LEU A 791 5.95 20.20 -0.89
C LEU A 791 5.06 21.25 -1.58
N GLU A 792 4.51 22.18 -0.81
CA GLU A 792 3.69 23.25 -1.34
C GLU A 792 4.53 24.21 -2.21
N ASP A 793 5.78 24.47 -1.82
CA ASP A 793 6.72 25.27 -2.61
C ASP A 793 7.15 24.54 -3.90
N ALA A 794 7.41 23.23 -3.85
CA ALA A 794 7.75 22.43 -5.05
C ALA A 794 6.56 22.27 -6.01
N CYS A 795 5.34 22.10 -5.49
CA CYS A 795 4.12 22.12 -6.31
C CYS A 795 3.88 23.51 -6.91
N LYS A 796 4.10 24.60 -6.16
CA LYS A 796 4.01 25.98 -6.68
C LYS A 796 5.06 26.26 -7.76
N GLU A 797 6.29 25.77 -7.57
CA GLU A 797 7.38 25.93 -8.53
C GLU A 797 7.09 25.15 -9.82
N SER A 798 6.63 23.90 -9.71
CA SER A 798 6.20 23.11 -10.86
C SER A 798 4.99 23.72 -11.56
N GLU A 799 3.99 24.18 -10.80
CA GLU A 799 2.85 24.94 -11.35
C GLU A 799 3.31 26.22 -12.05
N GLN A 800 4.34 26.89 -11.56
CA GLN A 800 4.89 28.09 -12.16
C GLN A 800 5.61 27.76 -13.48
N ILE A 801 6.43 26.70 -13.50
CA ILE A 801 7.08 26.17 -14.71
C ILE A 801 6.01 25.77 -15.74
N HIS A 802 4.97 25.07 -15.31
CA HIS A 802 3.82 24.70 -16.13
C HIS A 802 3.09 25.92 -16.70
N LYS A 803 2.71 26.89 -15.84
CA LYS A 803 2.06 28.14 -16.26
C LYS A 803 2.93 28.94 -17.23
N LYS A 804 4.25 28.81 -17.17
CA LYS A 804 5.19 29.43 -18.11
C LYS A 804 5.25 28.68 -19.44
N ASN A 805 5.30 27.35 -19.40
CA ASN A 805 5.31 26.48 -20.59
C ASN A 805 4.10 26.68 -21.50
N ILE A 806 2.92 26.99 -20.95
CA ILE A 806 1.69 27.22 -21.73
C ILE A 806 1.52 28.67 -22.20
N LYS A 807 2.40 29.59 -21.78
CA LYS A 807 2.27 30.98 -22.25
C LYS A 807 2.67 31.04 -23.72
N PRO A 808 1.95 31.81 -24.54
CA PRO A 808 2.29 32.02 -25.96
C PRO A 808 3.71 32.52 -26.19
N GLU A 809 4.36 33.09 -25.16
CA GLU A 809 5.74 33.56 -25.23
C GLU A 809 6.80 32.45 -25.20
N TYR A 810 6.45 31.26 -24.69
CA TYR A 810 7.29 30.06 -24.67
C TYR A 810 6.78 28.96 -25.60
N THR A 811 5.50 28.94 -25.94
CA THR A 811 4.96 27.99 -26.92
C THR A 811 5.58 28.27 -28.30
N PRO A 812 6.32 27.33 -28.88
CA PRO A 812 7.00 27.56 -30.14
C PRO A 812 5.97 27.76 -31.25
N THR A 813 6.11 28.82 -32.04
CA THR A 813 5.34 28.95 -33.28
C THR A 813 5.98 28.04 -34.34
N ILE A 814 5.38 26.87 -34.54
CA ILE A 814 5.85 25.86 -35.48
C ILE A 814 5.07 26.05 -36.79
N PRO A 815 5.74 26.37 -37.92
CA PRO A 815 5.05 26.53 -39.19
C PRO A 815 4.34 25.23 -39.62
N GLU A 816 3.27 25.37 -40.41
CA GLU A 816 2.65 24.20 -41.04
C GLU A 816 3.69 23.36 -41.79
N LYS A 817 3.52 22.03 -41.75
CA LYS A 817 4.47 21.04 -42.29
C LYS A 817 5.89 21.15 -41.71
N SER A 818 6.01 21.63 -40.48
CA SER A 818 7.26 21.57 -39.72
C SER A 818 7.04 20.80 -38.42
N ILE A 819 8.11 20.15 -37.96
CA ILE A 819 8.13 19.47 -36.66
C ILE A 819 9.33 19.99 -35.87
N LEU A 820 9.14 20.28 -34.60
CA LEU A 820 10.21 20.58 -33.65
C LEU A 820 10.44 19.36 -32.75
N CYS A 821 11.63 18.78 -32.78
CA CYS A 821 12.00 17.66 -31.92
C CYS A 821 12.96 18.13 -30.80
N HIS A 822 12.50 18.04 -29.56
CA HIS A 822 13.32 18.19 -28.36
C HIS A 822 13.96 16.84 -28.02
N ILE A 823 15.25 16.71 -28.29
CA ILE A 823 16.02 15.50 -27.97
C ILE A 823 16.55 15.64 -26.54
N ILE A 824 16.13 14.76 -25.64
CA ILE A 824 16.53 14.79 -24.23
C ILE A 824 17.40 13.57 -23.94
N THR A 825 18.63 13.81 -23.47
CA THR A 825 19.55 12.72 -23.09
C THR A 825 19.09 12.10 -21.77
N ASP A 826 19.00 10.78 -21.69
CA ASP A 826 18.54 10.08 -20.48
C ASP A 826 19.49 10.23 -19.29
N SER A 827 20.78 10.47 -19.55
CA SER A 827 21.82 10.67 -18.54
C SER A 827 21.64 11.94 -17.71
N ILE A 828 20.86 12.93 -18.18
CA ILE A 828 20.50 14.11 -17.37
C ILE A 828 19.28 13.88 -16.48
N LEU A 829 18.55 12.78 -16.70
CA LEU A 829 17.35 12.42 -15.96
C LEU A 829 17.65 11.35 -14.89
N PRO A 830 16.95 11.39 -13.75
CA PRO A 830 16.99 10.30 -12.79
C PRO A 830 16.31 9.06 -13.37
N GLU A 831 16.70 7.89 -12.86
CA GLU A 831 16.21 6.59 -13.33
C GLU A 831 14.67 6.49 -13.36
N ALA A 832 14.00 7.07 -12.36
CA ALA A 832 12.54 7.07 -12.25
C ALA A 832 11.81 7.78 -13.40
N GLN A 833 12.48 8.69 -14.14
CA GLN A 833 11.88 9.47 -15.23
C GLN A 833 12.31 9.03 -16.63
N LYS A 834 13.31 8.15 -16.76
CA LYS A 834 13.74 7.65 -18.07
C LYS A 834 12.62 6.89 -18.80
N GLY A 835 11.92 6.00 -18.10
CA GLY A 835 10.78 5.26 -18.67
C GLY A 835 9.62 6.16 -19.07
N MET A 836 9.44 7.29 -18.38
CA MET A 836 8.43 8.28 -18.74
C MET A 836 8.79 9.03 -20.02
N LEU A 837 10.05 9.44 -20.20
CA LEU A 837 10.48 10.10 -21.43
C LEU A 837 10.25 9.20 -22.65
N GLN A 838 10.45 7.89 -22.49
CA GLN A 838 10.15 6.90 -23.52
C GLN A 838 8.64 6.78 -23.80
N GLN A 839 7.79 6.82 -22.76
CA GLN A 839 6.34 6.83 -22.92
C GLN A 839 5.87 8.11 -23.63
N LEU A 840 6.41 9.26 -23.23
CA LEU A 840 6.07 10.55 -23.84
C LEU A 840 6.46 10.60 -25.33
N GLU A 841 7.63 10.09 -25.69
CA GLU A 841 8.02 9.93 -27.10
C GLU A 841 7.03 9.05 -27.86
N GLN A 842 6.59 7.93 -27.27
CA GLN A 842 5.61 7.01 -27.90
C GLN A 842 4.25 7.68 -28.12
N ASP A 843 3.73 8.34 -27.09
CA ASP A 843 2.44 9.03 -27.13
C ASP A 843 2.44 10.15 -28.19
N MET A 844 3.58 10.79 -28.41
CA MET A 844 3.73 11.92 -29.33
C MET A 844 4.18 11.53 -30.75
N ARG A 845 4.15 10.24 -31.12
CA ARG A 845 4.57 9.79 -32.46
C ARG A 845 3.64 10.27 -33.58
N GLY A 846 2.34 10.43 -33.29
CA GLY A 846 1.31 10.81 -34.26
C GLY A 846 1.59 12.13 -34.99
N GLU A 847 1.06 12.29 -36.20
CA GLU A 847 1.26 13.48 -37.04
C GLU A 847 0.56 14.73 -36.50
N GLU A 848 -0.40 14.55 -35.60
CA GLU A 848 -1.13 15.62 -34.91
C GLU A 848 -0.21 16.49 -34.03
N TYR A 849 0.96 15.98 -33.61
CA TYR A 849 1.91 16.74 -32.79
C TYR A 849 2.98 17.41 -33.65
N SER A 850 2.93 18.74 -33.74
CA SER A 850 3.97 19.55 -34.40
C SER A 850 5.21 19.75 -33.52
N GLU A 851 5.07 19.65 -32.19
CA GLU A 851 6.17 19.61 -31.22
C GLU A 851 6.33 18.19 -30.68
N LYS A 852 7.56 17.68 -30.65
CA LYS A 852 7.89 16.30 -30.30
C LYS A 852 8.99 16.23 -29.24
N VAL A 853 8.93 15.22 -28.38
CA VAL A 853 9.99 14.89 -27.42
C VAL A 853 10.58 13.55 -27.82
N VAL A 854 11.91 13.46 -27.86
CA VAL A 854 12.64 12.28 -28.31
C VAL A 854 13.64 11.87 -27.25
N HIS A 855 13.58 10.61 -26.81
CA HIS A 855 14.52 10.04 -25.86
C HIS A 855 15.84 9.70 -26.56
N PHE A 856 16.96 10.15 -25.99
CA PHE A 856 18.30 9.79 -26.44
C PHE A 856 19.11 9.13 -25.32
N SER A 857 19.64 7.94 -25.57
CA SER A 857 20.53 7.25 -24.62
C SER A 857 21.85 7.00 -25.31
N SER A 858 22.92 7.54 -24.71
CA SER A 858 24.29 7.29 -25.13
C SER A 858 25.10 6.83 -23.93
N THR A 859 25.79 5.71 -24.06
CA THR A 859 26.59 5.10 -22.99
C THR A 859 28.08 5.42 -23.10
N ASP A 860 28.48 5.99 -24.22
CA ASP A 860 29.88 6.20 -24.61
C ASP A 860 30.04 7.64 -25.10
N PRO A 861 30.59 8.56 -24.29
CA PRO A 861 30.75 9.97 -24.66
C PRO A 861 31.47 10.15 -26.00
N ASP A 862 32.44 9.29 -26.32
CA ASP A 862 33.22 9.36 -27.56
C ASP A 862 32.37 9.05 -28.81
N LYS A 863 31.20 8.41 -28.64
CA LYS A 863 30.24 8.09 -29.71
C LYS A 863 29.00 8.96 -29.70
N PHE A 864 28.90 9.90 -28.76
CA PHE A 864 27.71 10.70 -28.55
C PHE A 864 27.22 11.37 -29.84
N ILE A 865 28.13 12.02 -30.58
CA ILE A 865 27.80 12.71 -31.85
C ILE A 865 27.38 11.73 -32.95
N ASP A 866 28.02 10.56 -33.05
CA ASP A 866 27.68 9.56 -34.06
C ASP A 866 26.30 8.94 -33.80
N GLU A 867 26.01 8.61 -32.53
CA GLU A 867 24.70 8.08 -32.12
C GLU A 867 23.59 9.13 -32.26
N LEU A 868 23.87 10.38 -31.91
CA LEU A 868 22.94 11.50 -32.11
C LEU A 868 22.67 11.72 -33.60
N ARG A 869 23.68 11.60 -34.47
CA ARG A 869 23.52 11.72 -35.92
C ARG A 869 22.58 10.64 -36.46
N ILE A 870 22.71 9.40 -35.98
CA ILE A 870 21.81 8.30 -36.35
C ILE A 870 20.38 8.61 -35.90
N LEU A 871 20.20 9.12 -34.68
CA LEU A 871 18.89 9.49 -34.16
C LEU A 871 18.24 10.62 -34.98
N VAL A 872 18.98 11.70 -35.27
CA VAL A 872 18.50 12.81 -36.10
C VAL A 872 18.11 12.34 -37.50
N ALA A 873 18.91 11.48 -38.13
CA ALA A 873 18.58 10.90 -39.43
C ALA A 873 17.30 10.06 -39.38
N ARG A 874 17.13 9.23 -38.33
CA ARG A 874 15.92 8.43 -38.11
C ARG A 874 14.67 9.29 -37.97
N GLN A 875 14.74 10.38 -37.20
CA GLN A 875 13.59 11.28 -37.02
C GLN A 875 13.23 12.02 -38.31
N LYS A 876 14.22 12.41 -39.13
CA LYS A 876 13.96 12.98 -40.45
C LYS A 876 13.30 11.99 -41.41
N GLU A 877 13.70 10.72 -41.38
CA GLU A 877 13.07 9.68 -42.20
C GLU A 877 11.63 9.41 -41.74
N LEU A 878 11.41 9.31 -40.43
CA LEU A 878 10.10 9.10 -39.85
C LEU A 878 9.11 10.20 -40.25
N TYR A 879 9.59 11.44 -40.36
CA TYR A 879 8.80 12.61 -40.73
C TYR A 879 9.25 13.24 -42.06
N ARG A 880 9.52 12.40 -43.07
CA ARG A 880 10.06 12.82 -44.38
C ARG A 880 9.23 13.88 -45.12
N ASP A 881 7.94 13.96 -44.82
CA ASP A 881 7.01 14.92 -45.43
C ASP A 881 6.98 16.28 -44.70
N TYR A 882 7.76 16.42 -43.62
CA TYR A 882 7.83 17.59 -42.76
C TYR A 882 9.26 18.17 -42.70
N THR A 883 9.38 19.47 -42.46
CA THR A 883 10.65 20.09 -42.10
C THR A 883 10.93 19.88 -40.62
N VAL A 884 11.88 19.00 -40.27
CA VAL A 884 12.20 18.68 -38.88
C VAL A 884 13.36 19.54 -38.36
N LYS A 885 13.13 20.24 -37.24
CA LYS A 885 14.13 20.99 -36.47
C LYS A 885 14.44 20.26 -35.17
N PHE A 886 15.64 20.47 -34.62
CA PHE A 886 16.10 19.76 -33.43
C PHE A 886 16.76 20.70 -32.44
N ASP A 887 16.39 20.55 -31.17
CA ASP A 887 17.08 21.12 -30.02
C ASP A 887 17.46 19.97 -29.06
N VAL A 888 18.64 20.03 -28.45
CA VAL A 888 19.22 18.90 -27.68
C VAL A 888 19.55 19.32 -26.24
N ALA A 889 19.16 18.49 -25.27
CA ALA A 889 19.60 18.62 -23.88
C ALA A 889 20.77 17.65 -23.61
N CYS A 890 21.96 18.21 -23.38
CA CYS A 890 23.22 17.51 -23.16
C CYS A 890 23.60 17.49 -21.65
N PRO A 891 24.41 16.53 -21.18
CA PRO A 891 24.81 16.44 -19.78
C PRO A 891 25.93 17.38 -19.33
N ASN A 892 26.59 18.07 -20.26
CA ASN A 892 27.63 19.05 -19.95
C ASN A 892 27.86 19.98 -21.15
N THR A 893 28.62 21.05 -20.92
CA THR A 893 28.95 22.06 -21.95
C THR A 893 29.95 21.55 -23.00
N GLU A 894 30.78 20.56 -22.67
CA GLU A 894 31.72 19.94 -23.62
C GLU A 894 30.95 19.29 -24.79
N LEU A 895 29.91 18.50 -24.48
CA LEU A 895 29.05 17.90 -25.51
C LEU A 895 28.18 18.93 -26.24
N VAL A 896 27.82 20.05 -25.61
CA VAL A 896 27.18 21.17 -26.32
C VAL A 896 28.12 21.73 -27.38
N GLU A 897 29.37 21.96 -27.03
CA GLU A 897 30.39 22.45 -27.97
C GLU A 897 30.59 21.47 -29.13
N GLU A 898 30.70 20.17 -28.84
CA GLU A 898 30.78 19.14 -29.88
C GLU A 898 29.56 19.12 -30.81
N VAL A 899 28.34 19.23 -30.28
CA VAL A 899 27.11 19.29 -31.11
C VAL A 899 27.14 20.53 -32.02
N LEU A 900 27.47 21.70 -31.46
CA LEU A 900 27.48 22.96 -32.21
C LEU A 900 28.57 23.01 -33.29
N GLU A 901 29.71 22.35 -33.07
CA GLU A 901 30.82 22.31 -34.03
C GLU A 901 30.70 21.18 -35.06
N SER A 902 29.90 20.16 -34.76
CA SER A 902 29.63 19.05 -35.68
C SER A 902 28.83 19.50 -36.91
N ASP A 903 28.70 18.58 -37.87
CA ASP A 903 27.80 18.78 -39.00
C ASP A 903 26.33 18.92 -38.60
N LEU A 904 25.94 18.43 -37.41
CA LEU A 904 24.60 18.64 -36.85
C LEU A 904 24.38 20.12 -36.52
N GLY A 905 25.29 20.75 -35.78
CA GLY A 905 25.21 22.18 -35.47
C GLY A 905 25.36 23.06 -36.71
N VAL A 906 26.40 22.83 -37.51
CA VAL A 906 26.74 23.73 -38.64
C VAL A 906 25.81 23.57 -39.84
N LYS A 907 25.48 22.33 -40.25
CA LYS A 907 24.68 22.09 -41.47
C LYS A 907 23.20 21.93 -41.18
N LEU A 908 22.86 21.29 -40.06
CA LEU A 908 21.47 21.02 -39.69
C LEU A 908 20.90 22.02 -38.68
N ASN A 909 21.72 22.98 -38.22
CA ASN A 909 21.32 24.02 -37.27
C ASN A 909 20.71 23.42 -35.99
N VAL A 910 21.26 22.30 -35.52
CA VAL A 910 20.90 21.69 -34.24
C VAL A 910 21.48 22.55 -33.12
N LYS A 911 20.62 23.02 -32.21
CA LYS A 911 21.04 23.76 -31.01
C LYS A 911 21.11 22.83 -29.81
N ALA A 912 21.88 23.21 -28.80
CA ALA A 912 22.03 22.39 -27.60
C ALA A 912 22.19 23.23 -26.32
N LEU A 913 21.72 22.69 -25.20
CA LEU A 913 21.90 23.24 -23.85
C LEU A 913 22.47 22.17 -22.92
N ALA A 914 23.31 22.58 -21.98
CA ALA A 914 23.86 21.71 -20.95
C ALA A 914 22.95 21.69 -19.71
N PHE A 915 22.75 20.50 -19.13
CA PHE A 915 22.03 20.28 -17.89
C PHE A 915 22.88 19.43 -16.95
N GLU A 916 22.94 19.79 -15.67
CA GLU A 916 23.65 18.97 -14.68
C GLU A 916 22.89 17.65 -14.46
N PRO A 917 23.57 16.48 -14.53
CA PRO A 917 22.94 15.20 -14.25
C PRO A 917 22.32 15.14 -12.85
N CYS A 918 21.00 14.99 -12.78
CA CYS A 918 20.30 14.99 -11.50
C CYS A 918 20.28 13.60 -10.86
N LYS A 919 20.64 13.51 -9.57
CA LYS A 919 20.51 12.27 -8.75
C LYS A 919 19.17 12.15 -8.04
N GLU A 920 18.44 13.26 -7.96
CA GLU A 920 17.12 13.38 -7.33
C GLU A 920 16.04 13.48 -8.42
N PRO A 921 14.72 13.49 -8.12
CA PRO A 921 13.71 13.62 -9.16
C PRO A 921 13.93 14.93 -9.93
N ALA A 922 14.21 14.86 -11.23
CA ALA A 922 14.25 16.01 -12.11
C ALA A 922 12.80 16.36 -12.52
N GLN A 923 12.59 17.46 -13.23
CA GLN A 923 11.31 17.72 -13.91
C GLN A 923 11.58 17.88 -15.40
N VAL A 924 11.07 16.97 -16.23
CA VAL A 924 11.20 17.03 -17.70
C VAL A 924 10.59 18.32 -18.27
N GLU A 925 9.59 18.88 -17.60
CA GLU A 925 9.02 20.21 -17.91
C GLU A 925 10.04 21.33 -17.93
N GLY A 926 11.00 21.29 -16.99
CA GLY A 926 12.04 22.30 -16.91
C GLY A 926 13.00 22.22 -18.08
N VAL A 927 13.35 21.00 -18.49
CA VAL A 927 14.15 20.76 -19.70
C VAL A 927 13.40 21.27 -20.94
N ILE A 928 12.11 20.94 -21.09
CA ILE A 928 11.28 21.39 -22.21
C ILE A 928 11.15 22.91 -22.22
N LEU A 929 10.95 23.57 -21.07
CA LEU A 929 10.86 25.03 -20.97
C LEU A 929 12.14 25.71 -21.49
N ALA A 930 13.31 25.19 -21.07
CA ALA A 930 14.59 25.71 -21.50
C ALA A 930 14.83 25.50 -23.00
N LEU A 931 14.48 24.33 -23.55
CA LEU A 931 14.59 24.06 -24.99
C LEU A 931 13.60 24.90 -25.82
N ARG A 932 12.38 25.11 -25.33
CA ARG A 932 11.43 26.05 -25.94
C ARG A 932 11.95 27.48 -25.95
N ALA A 933 12.53 27.94 -24.83
CA ALA A 933 13.16 29.25 -24.75
C ALA A 933 14.33 29.38 -25.75
N LEU A 934 15.14 28.33 -25.90
CA LEU A 934 16.21 28.26 -26.91
C LEU A 934 15.68 28.37 -28.35
N TYR A 935 14.57 27.68 -28.64
CA TYR A 935 13.93 27.72 -29.95
C TYR A 935 13.50 29.13 -30.36
N THR A 936 13.04 29.96 -29.40
CA THR A 936 12.67 31.36 -29.66
C THR A 936 13.82 32.21 -30.22
N GLY A 937 15.08 31.80 -29.97
CA GLY A 937 16.26 32.59 -30.33
C GLY A 937 16.46 33.86 -29.50
N SER A 938 15.69 34.04 -28.43
CA SER A 938 15.79 35.20 -27.54
C SER A 938 16.67 34.90 -26.32
N LEU A 939 17.80 35.61 -26.20
CA LEU A 939 18.68 35.53 -25.04
C LEU A 939 17.92 35.90 -23.75
N ASP A 940 17.05 36.90 -23.80
CA ASP A 940 16.26 37.34 -22.64
C ASP A 940 15.33 36.22 -22.15
N ARG A 941 14.69 35.49 -23.07
CA ARG A 941 13.81 34.36 -22.71
C ARG A 941 14.57 33.19 -22.14
N LEU A 942 15.77 32.95 -22.65
CA LEU A 942 16.65 31.90 -22.13
C LEU A 942 17.17 32.24 -20.73
N CYS A 943 17.49 33.51 -20.47
CA CYS A 943 17.83 34.00 -19.13
C CYS A 943 16.64 33.91 -18.17
N GLU A 944 15.44 34.24 -18.63
CA GLU A 944 14.21 34.10 -17.84
C GLU A 944 13.93 32.63 -17.50
N ALA A 945 14.08 31.72 -18.48
CA ALA A 945 13.96 30.28 -18.23
C ALA A 945 15.02 29.78 -17.23
N PHE A 946 16.26 30.26 -17.33
CA PHE A 946 17.30 29.93 -16.36
C PHE A 946 16.97 30.45 -14.96
N GLU A 947 16.49 31.69 -14.83
CA GLU A 947 16.09 32.27 -13.54
C GLU A 947 14.96 31.47 -12.89
N ILE A 948 13.98 31.02 -13.70
CA ILE A 948 12.88 30.17 -13.23
C ILE A 948 13.41 28.83 -12.71
N LEU A 949 14.32 28.18 -13.43
CA LEU A 949 14.77 26.82 -13.09
C LEU A 949 15.83 26.79 -11.99
N SER A 950 16.73 27.76 -11.97
CA SER A 950 17.83 27.80 -10.99
C SER A 950 17.49 28.60 -9.73
N GLY A 951 16.37 29.35 -9.74
CA GLY A 951 16.04 30.34 -8.71
C GLY A 951 16.98 31.55 -8.66
N ASN A 952 17.94 31.65 -9.59
CA ASN A 952 19.00 32.66 -9.58
C ASN A 952 19.05 33.44 -10.89
N LYS A 953 19.13 34.77 -10.78
CA LYS A 953 19.32 35.62 -11.94
C LYS A 953 20.78 35.58 -12.42
N LEU A 954 20.96 35.31 -13.71
CA LEU A 954 22.28 35.37 -14.36
C LEU A 954 22.77 36.81 -14.50
N ASP A 955 24.00 37.04 -14.07
CA ASP A 955 24.74 38.29 -14.32
C ASP A 955 25.56 38.12 -15.60
N LEU A 956 24.93 38.39 -16.75
CA LEU A 956 25.52 38.17 -18.08
C LEU A 956 26.79 38.98 -18.31
N GLU A 957 26.89 40.19 -17.73
CA GLU A 957 28.07 41.05 -17.85
C GLU A 957 29.27 40.43 -17.14
N LYS A 958 29.08 39.87 -15.94
CA LYS A 958 30.15 39.17 -15.21
C LYS A 958 30.60 37.88 -15.89
N LEU A 959 29.71 37.23 -16.65
CA LEU A 959 29.98 35.98 -17.36
C LEU A 959 30.44 36.19 -18.81
N ASP A 960 30.51 37.46 -19.27
CA ASP A 960 30.88 37.84 -20.64
C ASP A 960 29.99 37.12 -21.69
N ILE A 961 28.69 37.00 -21.40
CA ILE A 961 27.70 36.38 -22.31
C ILE A 961 26.96 37.49 -23.05
N THR A 962 27.28 37.67 -24.33
CA THR A 962 26.76 38.77 -25.16
C THR A 962 25.70 38.33 -26.17
N ASN A 963 25.56 37.02 -26.41
CA ASN A 963 24.61 36.44 -27.37
C ASN A 963 24.22 35.01 -26.96
N ILE A 964 23.28 34.42 -27.71
CA ILE A 964 22.75 33.07 -27.43
C ILE A 964 23.79 31.97 -27.59
N ASP A 965 24.73 32.09 -28.54
CA ASP A 965 25.77 31.09 -28.77
C ASP A 965 26.76 31.04 -27.60
N ALA A 966 27.15 32.22 -27.09
CA ALA A 966 27.96 32.34 -25.88
C ALA A 966 27.23 31.78 -24.65
N PHE A 967 25.90 31.95 -24.59
CA PHE A 967 25.09 31.36 -23.52
C PHE A 967 25.11 29.83 -23.59
N MET A 968 24.78 29.24 -24.75
CA MET A 968 24.73 27.79 -24.94
C MET A 968 26.04 27.12 -24.54
N ARG A 969 27.19 27.71 -24.92
CA ARG A 969 28.52 27.14 -24.63
C ARG A 969 28.98 27.27 -23.18
N ARG A 970 28.44 28.23 -22.41
CA ARG A 970 28.98 28.58 -21.07
C ARG A 970 28.05 28.24 -19.90
N ILE A 971 26.76 28.07 -20.15
CA ILE A 971 25.77 27.88 -19.08
C ILE A 971 25.33 26.42 -18.99
N THR A 972 25.42 25.89 -17.78
CA THR A 972 24.79 24.61 -17.39
C THR A 972 23.53 24.92 -16.58
N PHE A 973 22.39 24.42 -17.02
CA PHE A 973 21.15 24.45 -16.26
C PHE A 973 21.23 23.46 -15.09
N ILE A 974 20.98 23.96 -13.89
CA ILE A 974 20.77 23.13 -12.70
C ILE A 974 19.26 23.08 -12.51
N LEU A 975 18.66 21.92 -12.72
CA LEU A 975 17.23 21.74 -12.48
C LEU A 975 16.97 21.86 -10.97
N PRO A 976 15.85 22.48 -10.56
CA PRO A 976 15.52 22.57 -9.15
C PRO A 976 15.38 21.16 -8.60
N VAL A 977 16.01 20.91 -7.44
CA VAL A 977 15.85 19.64 -6.75
C VAL A 977 14.37 19.48 -6.46
N ALA A 978 13.69 18.51 -7.07
CA ALA A 978 12.34 18.16 -6.66
C ALA A 978 12.46 17.59 -5.24
N LYS A 979 12.37 18.45 -4.21
CA LYS A 979 12.48 18.07 -2.81
C LYS A 979 11.52 16.91 -2.52
N ALA A 980 12.05 15.69 -2.51
CA ALA A 980 11.35 14.43 -2.28
C ALA A 980 9.84 14.47 -2.65
N LEU A 981 9.51 14.90 -3.87
CA LEU A 981 8.14 14.83 -4.36
C LEU A 981 7.75 13.36 -4.42
N ASP A 982 6.58 13.01 -3.88
CA ASP A 982 6.09 11.65 -3.97
C ASP A 982 5.87 11.26 -5.44
N TYR A 983 5.97 9.95 -5.71
CA TYR A 983 5.87 9.41 -7.07
C TYR A 983 4.53 9.75 -7.75
N ASP A 984 3.46 9.92 -6.97
CA ASP A 984 2.12 10.24 -7.47
C ASP A 984 2.01 11.71 -7.91
N SER A 985 2.67 12.63 -7.20
CA SER A 985 2.80 14.05 -7.56
C SER A 985 3.63 14.20 -8.82
N ILE A 986 4.72 13.43 -8.94
CA ILE A 986 5.48 13.35 -10.19
C ILE A 986 4.56 12.88 -11.32
N LYS A 987 3.76 11.84 -11.10
CA LYS A 987 2.81 11.33 -12.10
C LYS A 987 1.74 12.36 -12.48
N GLU A 988 1.17 13.09 -11.54
CA GLU A 988 0.18 14.15 -11.81
C GLU A 988 0.79 15.29 -12.62
N LEU A 989 2.00 15.73 -12.26
CA LEU A 989 2.76 16.72 -13.03
C LEU A 989 3.03 16.20 -14.45
N ASN A 990 3.38 14.93 -14.60
CA ASN A 990 3.63 14.34 -15.92
C ASN A 990 2.35 14.18 -16.77
N ASP A 991 1.21 13.89 -16.15
CA ASP A 991 -0.09 13.90 -16.82
C ASP A 991 -0.47 15.32 -17.28
N ILE A 992 -0.04 16.35 -16.53
CA ILE A 992 -0.14 17.75 -16.93
C ILE A 992 0.74 18.00 -18.16
N ILE A 993 2.01 17.57 -18.20
CA ILE A 993 2.90 17.68 -19.39
C ILE A 993 2.20 17.15 -20.65
N ARG A 994 1.71 15.91 -20.58
CA ARG A 994 1.07 15.24 -21.72
C ARG A 994 -0.12 16.04 -22.23
N LYS A 995 -1.06 16.41 -21.34
CA LYS A 995 -2.25 17.20 -21.67
C LYS A 995 -1.92 18.57 -22.28
N ASN A 996 -0.79 19.17 -21.93
CA ASN A 996 -0.41 20.48 -22.44
C ASN A 996 0.24 20.42 -23.81
N ILE A 997 1.01 19.37 -24.08
CA ILE A 997 1.52 19.13 -25.41
C ILE A 997 0.35 18.79 -26.34
N GLU A 998 -0.62 18.02 -25.86
CA GLU A 998 -1.91 17.79 -26.55
C GLU A 998 -2.70 19.10 -26.80
N ALA A 999 -2.65 20.07 -25.89
CA ALA A 999 -3.36 21.34 -26.05
C ALA A 999 -2.61 22.40 -26.88
N ALA A 1000 -1.28 22.27 -27.01
CA ALA A 1000 -0.44 23.14 -27.82
C ALA A 1000 -0.30 22.66 -29.27
N ALA A 1001 -0.45 21.35 -29.49
CA ALA A 1001 -0.69 20.74 -30.79
C ALA A 1001 -2.10 21.11 -31.30
#